data_AF-A0A931ZYK1-F1
#
_entry.id   AF-A0A931ZYK1-F1
#
_cell.length_a   1.000
_cell.length_b   1.000
_cell.length_c   1.000
_cell.angle_alpha   90.00
_cell.angle_beta   90.00
_cell.angle_gamma   90.00
#
_symmetry.space_group_name_H-M   'P 1'
#
loop_
_entity.id
_entity.type
_entity.pdbx_description
1 polymer ?
#
loop_
_entity_poly.entity_id
_entity_poly.type
_entity_poly.pdbx_seq_one_letter_code
_entity_poly.pdbx_strand_id
1 'polypeptide(L)'
;MTNTAERYFYTAGADLGVTPSAGPAGTLSVSLASDTPAATTIPQNAARVGFTKLRLDASGGDAVSDSITVKRTGASANANFSDIILLDNSDNDTQIGSAKTLSSQDDTVFNDDITVKAGTKYLTVAANMASTLNAAEVARLEVTAVAMKSGTLSVTLPVAGNAMTMNATLTIGVATVAVGGLDPSATTQRVGKTDYLFSSFKVTAGSAEDIEVSQITWFENGTAGDDDVTDLELVQDGSTVLATVSKPTAKYVIYNVSPKIKIPKGESREFSIRGDIKSGSSRTVDFVIEKSTHLVVKGLKYGYFITPTYPNSADPRFNPSDTTTIGTGTLTFSKDPITSLNVASGGNGQVLGKFKTTVEGESINVTRLVIYASSSKALSNLTNLTIFDSAGAAVLGPIDPTVRASGSFDGRATSTDTVVFPTGTAVYTIKGNLSTTYANNDTIQVGVAAPAATVTAKGSVTNNTLTPNPTTDVTTDTVTVKAANLKVTTNATPAAQTIIVGTNAFTFAEWTFDASDAGEDVRVTAIKPKNTVGTANTEDDVVNQQLFTVSGSTETALQPIVQPTEGTATTTFTLSTPLTITKGTTVTIRLKGDMSANAGTSQTYSFGISGQTGVVGIGNVTASSVTPTVTDSTGQAMTTASTGSFTVATDASNPTTSALAVSGQAGFVMGEIRFTATNEDIDITEVHVTTTAQNAGVTRN
;
A
#
# COMPACT_ATOMS: atom_id res chain seq x y z
N MET A 1 -10.85 -49.19 -18.64
CA MET A 1 -11.03 -49.01 -20.09
C MET A 1 -12.51 -48.99 -20.36
N THR A 2 -13.06 -47.86 -20.79
CA THR A 2 -14.49 -47.70 -21.11
C THR A 2 -14.64 -47.18 -22.54
N ASN A 3 -15.66 -47.70 -23.23
CA ASN A 3 -15.95 -47.51 -24.65
C ASN A 3 -16.36 -46.05 -24.96
N THR A 4 -15.86 -45.51 -26.07
CA THR A 4 -15.97 -44.12 -26.52
C THR A 4 -17.41 -43.63 -26.82
N ALA A 5 -18.42 -44.50 -26.80
CA ALA A 5 -19.79 -44.17 -27.21
C ALA A 5 -20.70 -43.54 -26.12
N GLU A 6 -20.29 -43.49 -24.84
CA GLU A 6 -21.17 -42.99 -23.74
C GLU A 6 -20.78 -41.61 -23.17
N ARG A 7 -19.83 -40.90 -23.80
CA ARG A 7 -19.27 -39.65 -23.25
C ARG A 7 -20.19 -38.42 -23.38
N TYR A 8 -21.36 -38.53 -24.03
CA TYR A 8 -22.24 -37.38 -24.33
C TYR A 8 -23.44 -37.19 -23.39
N PHE A 9 -23.57 -37.97 -22.32
CA PHE A 9 -24.68 -37.83 -21.35
C PHE A 9 -24.28 -37.38 -19.93
N TYR A 10 -23.04 -36.96 -19.71
CA TYR A 10 -22.59 -36.49 -18.39
C TYR A 10 -22.22 -35.01 -18.42
N THR A 11 -23.03 -34.20 -17.74
CA THR A 11 -22.68 -32.84 -17.31
C THR A 11 -21.51 -32.94 -16.32
N ALA A 12 -20.45 -32.16 -16.56
CA ALA A 12 -19.32 -32.06 -15.64
C ALA A 12 -19.78 -31.53 -14.27
N GLY A 13 -19.40 -32.22 -13.19
CA GLY A 13 -19.50 -31.71 -11.82
C GLY A 13 -20.47 -32.43 -10.89
N ALA A 14 -20.47 -33.76 -10.85
CA ALA A 14 -20.82 -34.48 -9.62
C ALA A 14 -19.71 -35.48 -9.36
N ASP A 15 -18.90 -35.18 -8.35
CA ASP A 15 -17.91 -36.11 -7.81
C ASP A 15 -18.67 -37.36 -7.36
N LEU A 16 -18.49 -38.48 -8.06
CA LEU A 16 -18.95 -39.78 -7.58
C LEU A 16 -18.01 -40.15 -6.44
N GLY A 17 -18.31 -39.59 -5.27
CA GLY A 17 -17.60 -39.86 -4.03
C GLY A 17 -17.54 -41.36 -3.80
N VAL A 18 -16.40 -41.95 -4.15
CA VAL A 18 -15.95 -43.16 -3.49
C VAL A 18 -15.82 -42.76 -2.04
N THR A 19 -16.80 -43.15 -1.22
CA THR A 19 -16.62 -43.15 0.23
C THR A 19 -15.30 -43.90 0.46
N PRO A 20 -14.29 -43.29 1.08
CA PRO A 20 -13.07 -44.01 1.42
C PRO A 20 -13.52 -45.25 2.17
N SER A 21 -13.16 -46.44 1.68
CA SER A 21 -13.36 -47.66 2.44
C SER A 21 -12.72 -47.41 3.80
N ALA A 22 -13.54 -47.31 4.85
CA ALA A 22 -13.04 -47.21 6.21
C ALA A 22 -12.03 -48.35 6.38
N GLY A 23 -10.82 -48.03 6.86
CA GLY A 23 -9.84 -49.06 7.20
C GLY A 23 -10.48 -50.10 8.13
N PRO A 24 -9.96 -51.35 8.16
CA PRO A 24 -10.54 -52.38 9.02
C PRO A 24 -10.73 -51.84 10.44
N ALA A 25 -11.92 -52.02 11.01
CA ALA A 25 -12.23 -51.52 12.34
C ALA A 25 -11.32 -52.21 13.38
N GLY A 26 -10.65 -51.40 14.21
CA GLY A 26 -9.66 -51.88 15.16
C GLY A 26 -10.26 -52.58 16.39
N THR A 27 -9.41 -53.30 17.13
CA THR A 27 -9.70 -53.76 18.49
C THR A 27 -9.14 -52.75 19.48
N LEU A 28 -10.00 -52.19 20.34
CA LEU A 28 -9.65 -51.30 21.43
C LEU A 28 -9.43 -52.09 22.72
N SER A 29 -8.25 -51.99 23.31
CA SER A 29 -8.01 -52.41 24.70
C SER A 29 -7.90 -51.20 25.61
N VAL A 30 -8.52 -51.29 26.79
CA VAL A 30 -8.47 -50.23 27.82
C VAL A 30 -7.80 -50.81 29.05
N SER A 31 -6.85 -50.08 29.62
CA SER A 31 -6.14 -50.47 30.84
C SER A 31 -5.82 -49.26 31.70
N LEU A 32 -5.43 -49.49 32.95
CA LEU A 32 -4.93 -48.41 33.80
C LEU A 32 -3.56 -47.97 33.30
N ALA A 33 -3.38 -46.66 33.08
CA ALA A 33 -2.09 -46.12 32.72
C ALA A 33 -1.13 -46.18 33.92
N SER A 34 0.16 -46.46 33.66
CA SER A 34 1.17 -46.57 34.71
C SER A 34 1.42 -45.27 35.47
N ASP A 35 1.09 -44.14 34.86
CA ASP A 35 1.17 -42.79 35.42
C ASP A 35 -0.20 -42.25 35.84
N THR A 36 -1.14 -43.14 36.20
CA THR A 36 -2.39 -42.73 36.83
C THR A 36 -2.12 -41.91 38.10
N PRO A 37 -2.93 -40.87 38.38
CA PRO A 37 -2.70 -40.00 39.54
C PRO A 37 -2.52 -40.79 40.84
N ALA A 38 -1.45 -40.48 41.57
CA ALA A 38 -1.17 -41.09 42.88
C ALA A 38 -2.20 -40.63 43.91
N ALA A 39 -2.50 -41.49 44.90
CA ALA A 39 -3.39 -41.15 45.99
C ALA A 39 -2.93 -39.88 46.72
N THR A 40 -3.81 -38.90 46.84
CA THR A 40 -3.51 -37.61 47.47
C THR A 40 -4.75 -37.02 48.16
N THR A 41 -4.57 -35.90 48.84
CA THR A 41 -5.67 -35.08 49.36
C THR A 41 -6.21 -34.17 48.27
N ILE A 42 -7.51 -33.91 48.26
CA ILE A 42 -8.17 -33.02 47.30
C ILE A 42 -8.86 -31.88 48.05
N PRO A 43 -8.47 -30.61 47.81
CA PRO A 43 -9.10 -29.47 48.44
C PRO A 43 -10.42 -29.06 47.76
N GLN A 44 -11.21 -28.25 48.47
CA GLN A 44 -12.38 -27.57 47.92
C GLN A 44 -12.00 -26.72 46.70
N ASN A 45 -12.93 -26.59 45.75
CA ASN A 45 -12.78 -25.81 44.51
C ASN A 45 -11.66 -26.25 43.55
N ALA A 46 -10.95 -27.34 43.84
CA ALA A 46 -9.99 -27.89 42.90
C ALA A 46 -10.70 -28.32 41.61
N ALA A 47 -10.19 -27.89 40.47
CA ALA A 47 -10.69 -28.28 39.17
C ALA A 47 -9.83 -29.38 38.55
N ARG A 48 -10.37 -30.08 37.56
CA ARG A 48 -9.65 -31.05 36.71
C ARG A 48 -8.80 -32.05 37.51
N VAL A 49 -9.29 -32.47 38.67
CA VAL A 49 -8.58 -33.38 39.56
C VAL A 49 -8.65 -34.77 38.97
N GLY A 50 -7.53 -35.29 38.46
CA GLY A 50 -7.47 -36.62 37.87
C GLY A 50 -7.63 -37.71 38.92
N PHE A 51 -8.52 -38.68 38.67
CA PHE A 51 -8.71 -39.86 39.52
C PHE A 51 -8.16 -41.12 38.86
N THR A 52 -8.45 -41.30 37.56
CA THR A 52 -8.11 -42.51 36.81
C THR A 52 -7.61 -42.13 35.43
N LYS A 53 -6.35 -42.46 35.14
CA LYS A 53 -5.81 -42.32 33.79
C LYS A 53 -5.87 -43.67 33.08
N LEU A 54 -6.54 -43.68 31.94
CA LEU A 54 -6.73 -44.82 31.06
C LEU A 54 -5.66 -44.79 29.97
N ARG A 55 -5.13 -45.96 29.65
CA ARG A 55 -4.39 -46.23 28.43
C ARG A 55 -5.33 -46.97 27.47
N LEU A 56 -5.59 -46.36 26.32
CA LEU A 56 -6.43 -46.87 25.25
C LEU A 56 -5.52 -47.27 24.10
N ASP A 57 -5.45 -48.55 23.78
CA ASP A 57 -4.65 -49.05 22.65
C ASP A 57 -5.58 -49.59 21.56
N ALA A 58 -5.56 -48.96 20.39
CA ALA A 58 -6.26 -49.44 19.20
C ALA A 58 -5.28 -50.23 18.31
N SER A 59 -5.61 -51.50 18.05
CA SER A 59 -4.82 -52.40 17.20
C SER A 59 -5.63 -52.88 16.00
N GLY A 60 -4.98 -53.12 14.86
CA GLY A 60 -5.67 -53.57 13.64
C GLY A 60 -6.45 -52.49 12.89
N GLY A 61 -6.47 -51.25 13.38
CA GLY A 61 -7.11 -50.09 12.77
C GLY A 61 -7.59 -49.07 13.80
N ASP A 62 -8.32 -48.05 13.36
CA ASP A 62 -8.95 -47.07 14.25
C ASP A 62 -10.13 -47.73 14.99
N ALA A 63 -10.36 -47.33 16.24
CA ALA A 63 -11.52 -47.74 17.02
C ALA A 63 -12.27 -46.51 17.54
N VAL A 64 -13.60 -46.58 17.62
CA VAL A 64 -14.44 -45.46 18.07
C VAL A 64 -15.34 -45.94 19.20
N SER A 65 -15.19 -45.38 20.39
CA SER A 65 -16.16 -45.57 21.46
C SER A 65 -17.34 -44.63 21.28
N ASP A 66 -18.55 -45.14 21.51
CA ASP A 66 -19.81 -44.39 21.51
C ASP A 66 -20.07 -43.73 22.88
N SER A 67 -19.73 -44.45 23.96
CA SER A 67 -19.86 -43.91 25.31
C SER A 67 -18.90 -44.52 26.31
N ILE A 68 -18.64 -43.77 27.39
CA ILE A 68 -17.88 -44.20 28.56
C ILE A 68 -18.72 -43.93 29.81
N THR A 69 -18.95 -44.97 30.61
CA THR A 69 -19.62 -44.87 31.91
C THR A 69 -18.59 -44.82 33.02
N VAL A 70 -18.68 -43.78 33.85
CA VAL A 70 -17.85 -43.57 35.03
C VAL A 70 -18.71 -43.73 36.27
N LYS A 71 -18.23 -44.48 37.27
CA LYS A 71 -18.89 -44.63 38.56
C LYS A 71 -17.98 -44.18 39.70
N ARG A 72 -18.53 -43.40 40.62
CA ARG A 72 -17.88 -43.06 41.88
C ARG A 72 -18.01 -44.23 42.86
N THR A 73 -16.89 -44.64 43.44
CA THR A 73 -16.84 -45.64 44.52
C THR A 73 -16.12 -45.08 45.74
N GLY A 74 -16.07 -45.84 46.84
CA GLY A 74 -15.49 -45.42 48.12
C GLY A 74 -16.50 -44.77 49.07
N ALA A 75 -16.05 -44.57 50.32
CA ALA A 75 -16.82 -43.92 51.38
C ALA A 75 -16.83 -42.40 51.18
N SER A 76 -17.64 -41.96 50.23
CA SER A 76 -17.80 -40.55 49.83
C SER A 76 -19.21 -40.26 49.36
N ALA A 77 -19.67 -39.04 49.54
CA ALA A 77 -20.90 -38.52 48.96
C ALA A 77 -20.68 -37.98 47.54
N ASN A 78 -21.72 -38.02 46.71
CA ASN A 78 -21.72 -37.35 45.39
C ASN A 78 -21.57 -35.83 45.52
N ALA A 79 -22.00 -35.25 46.65
CA ALA A 79 -21.92 -33.82 46.92
C ALA A 79 -20.48 -33.26 46.98
N ASN A 80 -19.45 -34.11 47.09
CA ASN A 80 -18.06 -33.68 46.98
C ASN A 80 -17.67 -33.25 45.56
N PHE A 81 -18.47 -33.61 44.55
CA PHE A 81 -18.19 -33.38 43.14
C PHE A 81 -19.16 -32.34 42.60
N SER A 82 -18.64 -31.29 41.94
CA SER A 82 -19.46 -30.43 41.10
C SER A 82 -19.88 -31.19 39.86
N ASP A 83 -18.90 -31.77 39.18
CA ASP A 83 -19.08 -32.53 37.95
C ASP A 83 -17.84 -33.38 37.65
N ILE A 84 -18.06 -34.38 36.80
CA ILE A 84 -17.06 -35.30 36.26
C ILE A 84 -16.79 -34.89 34.82
N ILE A 85 -15.53 -34.98 34.42
CA ILE A 85 -15.06 -34.63 33.08
C ILE A 85 -14.11 -35.71 32.55
N LEU A 86 -13.97 -35.76 31.22
CA LEU A 86 -12.96 -36.55 30.53
C LEU A 86 -11.92 -35.60 29.94
N LEU A 87 -10.64 -35.87 30.17
CA LEU A 87 -9.52 -35.08 29.63
C LEU A 87 -8.73 -35.92 28.64
N ASP A 88 -8.57 -35.42 27.44
CA ASP A 88 -7.68 -35.97 26.43
C ASP A 88 -6.24 -35.55 26.74
N ASN A 89 -5.44 -36.48 27.25
CA ASN A 89 -4.04 -36.19 27.57
C ASN A 89 -3.16 -36.11 26.31
N SER A 90 -3.65 -36.52 25.13
CA SER A 90 -2.92 -36.38 23.87
C SER A 90 -3.04 -34.99 23.26
N ASP A 91 -3.98 -34.18 23.75
CA ASP A 91 -4.24 -32.82 23.29
C ASP A 91 -4.23 -31.83 24.47
N ASN A 92 -3.09 -31.73 25.16
CA ASN A 92 -2.84 -30.77 26.25
C ASN A 92 -3.89 -30.77 27.39
N ASP A 93 -4.37 -31.96 27.77
CA ASP A 93 -5.42 -32.13 28.79
C ASP A 93 -6.75 -31.43 28.42
N THR A 94 -7.06 -31.34 27.12
CA THR A 94 -8.32 -30.75 26.64
C THR A 94 -9.51 -31.58 27.10
N GLN A 95 -10.57 -30.91 27.53
CA GLN A 95 -11.79 -31.59 27.97
C GLN A 95 -12.55 -32.14 26.76
N ILE A 96 -12.96 -33.41 26.84
CA ILE A 96 -13.86 -34.04 25.88
C ILE A 96 -15.30 -33.86 26.37
N GLY A 97 -16.16 -33.37 25.47
CA GLY A 97 -17.58 -33.27 25.73
C GLY A 97 -17.95 -32.32 26.87
N SER A 98 -19.21 -32.43 27.29
CA SER A 98 -19.73 -31.64 28.42
C SER A 98 -19.43 -32.32 29.75
N ALA A 99 -19.20 -31.51 30.79
CA ALA A 99 -19.12 -32.00 32.16
C ALA A 99 -20.44 -32.63 32.59
N LYS A 100 -20.38 -33.68 33.44
CA LYS A 100 -21.56 -34.44 33.87
C LYS A 100 -21.64 -34.54 35.38
N THR A 101 -22.83 -34.37 35.93
CA THR A 101 -23.09 -34.69 37.35
C THR A 101 -23.25 -36.20 37.54
N LEU A 102 -23.06 -36.67 38.77
CA LEU A 102 -23.32 -38.05 39.16
C LEU A 102 -24.82 -38.26 39.40
N SER A 103 -25.34 -39.41 38.97
CA SER A 103 -26.71 -39.84 39.22
C SER A 103 -26.92 -40.27 40.68
N SER A 104 -28.15 -40.63 41.04
CA SER A 104 -28.43 -41.27 42.35
C SER A 104 -27.81 -42.67 42.49
N GLN A 105 -27.31 -43.25 41.40
CA GLN A 105 -26.58 -44.52 41.37
C GLN A 105 -25.05 -44.33 41.36
N ASP A 106 -24.60 -43.12 41.66
CA ASP A 106 -23.18 -42.72 41.72
C ASP A 106 -22.45 -42.82 40.37
N ASP A 107 -23.17 -42.85 39.25
CA ASP A 107 -22.59 -42.99 37.92
C ASP A 107 -22.96 -41.84 36.97
N THR A 108 -22.22 -41.75 35.88
CA THR A 108 -22.50 -40.83 34.79
C THR A 108 -22.00 -41.39 33.46
N VAL A 109 -22.61 -40.97 32.36
CA VAL A 109 -22.30 -41.46 31.01
C VAL A 109 -21.91 -40.30 30.10
N PHE A 110 -20.73 -40.42 29.52
CA PHE A 110 -20.26 -39.55 28.44
C PHE A 110 -20.61 -40.22 27.12
N ASN A 111 -21.45 -39.57 26.30
CA ASN A 111 -21.97 -40.11 25.03
C ASN A 111 -21.28 -39.45 23.82
N ASP A 112 -20.06 -38.94 24.03
CA ASP A 112 -19.26 -38.33 22.98
C ASP A 112 -18.47 -39.44 22.26
N ASP A 113 -18.51 -39.44 20.93
CA ASP A 113 -17.70 -40.34 20.13
C ASP A 113 -16.21 -40.06 20.38
N ILE A 114 -15.46 -41.04 20.89
CA ILE A 114 -14.01 -40.90 21.06
C ILE A 114 -13.31 -41.82 20.06
N THR A 115 -12.69 -41.19 19.06
CA THR A 115 -11.84 -41.89 18.10
C THR A 115 -10.45 -42.11 18.69
N VAL A 116 -10.04 -43.37 18.75
CA VAL A 116 -8.68 -43.81 19.06
C VAL A 116 -8.06 -44.27 17.75
N LYS A 117 -7.14 -43.45 17.23
CA LYS A 117 -6.34 -43.84 16.05
C LYS A 117 -5.48 -45.05 16.37
N ALA A 118 -5.17 -45.87 15.37
CA ALA A 118 -4.27 -47.01 15.55
C ALA A 118 -3.00 -46.59 16.32
N GLY A 119 -2.72 -47.26 17.45
CA GLY A 119 -1.74 -46.81 18.44
C GLY A 119 -2.35 -46.55 19.81
N THR A 120 -1.66 -45.76 20.62
CA THR A 120 -2.03 -45.49 22.01
C THR A 120 -2.57 -44.08 22.18
N LYS A 121 -3.70 -43.95 22.90
CA LYS A 121 -4.26 -42.69 23.38
C LYS A 121 -4.43 -42.75 24.90
N TYR A 122 -4.28 -41.62 25.57
CA TYR A 122 -4.48 -41.52 27.02
C TYR A 122 -5.67 -40.62 27.34
N LEU A 123 -6.52 -41.09 28.25
CA LEU A 123 -7.69 -40.36 28.72
C LEU A 123 -7.67 -40.32 30.24
N THR A 124 -7.90 -39.15 30.84
CA THR A 124 -8.05 -39.04 32.29
C THR A 124 -9.50 -38.78 32.65
N VAL A 125 -10.06 -39.65 33.50
CA VAL A 125 -11.29 -39.36 34.23
C VAL A 125 -10.92 -38.42 35.38
N ALA A 126 -11.44 -37.21 35.30
CA ALA A 126 -11.17 -36.15 36.28
C ALA A 126 -12.49 -35.59 36.83
N ALA A 127 -12.38 -34.80 37.89
CA ALA A 127 -13.51 -34.09 38.46
C ALA A 127 -13.21 -32.64 38.81
N ASN A 128 -14.24 -31.82 38.71
CA ASN A 128 -14.28 -30.51 39.37
C ASN A 128 -14.93 -30.69 40.74
N MET A 129 -14.23 -30.24 41.77
CA MET A 129 -14.61 -30.46 43.16
C MET A 129 -15.57 -29.38 43.64
N ALA A 130 -16.52 -29.77 44.48
CA ALA A 130 -17.48 -28.84 45.03
C ALA A 130 -16.82 -27.75 45.89
N SER A 131 -17.52 -26.63 46.05
CA SER A 131 -17.10 -25.53 46.91
C SER A 131 -17.15 -25.88 48.41
N THR A 132 -17.85 -26.95 48.76
CA THR A 132 -17.85 -27.56 50.10
C THR A 132 -17.67 -29.06 49.95
N LEU A 133 -16.68 -29.62 50.66
CA LEU A 133 -16.40 -31.06 50.70
C LEU A 133 -16.65 -31.62 52.09
N ASN A 134 -17.05 -32.88 52.17
CA ASN A 134 -17.07 -33.66 53.40
C ASN A 134 -15.65 -34.12 53.73
N ALA A 135 -15.05 -33.58 54.79
CA ALA A 135 -13.67 -33.89 55.17
C ALA A 135 -13.47 -35.38 55.47
N ALA A 136 -12.29 -35.90 55.09
CA ALA A 136 -11.86 -37.29 55.31
C ALA A 136 -12.65 -38.37 54.55
N GLU A 137 -13.65 -38.00 53.74
CA GLU A 137 -14.26 -38.94 52.79
C GLU A 137 -13.25 -39.37 51.72
N VAL A 138 -13.39 -40.61 51.24
CA VAL A 138 -12.45 -41.23 50.31
C VAL A 138 -13.19 -41.71 49.07
N ALA A 139 -12.84 -41.16 47.91
CA ALA A 139 -13.51 -41.45 46.65
C ALA A 139 -12.56 -42.03 45.59
N ARG A 140 -13.12 -42.83 44.67
CA ARG A 140 -12.50 -43.25 43.40
C ARG A 140 -13.48 -42.97 42.27
N LEU A 141 -12.97 -42.75 41.05
CA LEU A 141 -13.79 -42.71 39.84
C LEU A 141 -13.33 -43.82 38.92
N GLU A 142 -14.19 -44.81 38.67
CA GLU A 142 -13.83 -46.02 37.92
C GLU A 142 -14.59 -46.04 36.59
N VAL A 143 -13.95 -46.48 35.52
CA VAL A 143 -14.67 -46.74 34.27
C VAL A 143 -15.29 -48.11 34.34
N THR A 144 -16.62 -48.19 34.29
CA THR A 144 -17.39 -49.42 34.46
C THR A 144 -17.95 -49.96 33.15
N ALA A 145 -18.10 -49.13 32.13
CA ALA A 145 -18.54 -49.53 30.79
C ALA A 145 -17.89 -48.65 29.71
N VAL A 146 -17.60 -49.26 28.56
CA VAL A 146 -17.25 -48.57 27.31
C VAL A 146 -18.11 -49.20 26.22
N ALA A 147 -18.97 -48.41 25.57
CA ALA A 147 -19.72 -48.86 24.41
C ALA A 147 -18.94 -48.53 23.14
N MET A 148 -18.87 -49.46 22.18
CA MET A 148 -18.20 -49.22 20.90
C MET A 148 -19.20 -48.78 19.84
N LYS A 149 -18.84 -47.74 19.10
CA LYS A 149 -19.51 -47.34 17.86
C LYS A 149 -18.97 -48.10 16.65
N SER A 150 -17.66 -48.30 16.62
CA SER A 150 -16.96 -49.06 15.59
C SER A 150 -15.71 -49.72 16.16
N GLY A 151 -15.46 -50.97 15.75
CA GLY A 151 -14.41 -51.82 16.29
C GLY A 151 -14.91 -52.78 17.37
N THR A 152 -13.99 -53.52 17.98
CA THR A 152 -14.27 -54.44 19.09
C THR A 152 -13.60 -53.94 20.37
N LEU A 153 -14.18 -54.26 21.53
CA LEU A 153 -13.63 -53.92 22.84
C LEU A 153 -13.03 -55.16 23.49
N SER A 154 -11.77 -55.07 23.93
CA SER A 154 -11.07 -56.11 24.69
C SER A 154 -10.55 -55.53 26.00
N VAL A 155 -11.35 -55.63 27.08
CA VAL A 155 -11.07 -54.99 28.37
C VAL A 155 -11.57 -55.87 29.53
N THR A 156 -10.92 -55.76 30.69
CA THR A 156 -11.51 -56.16 31.98
C THR A 156 -11.97 -54.90 32.72
N LEU A 157 -13.29 -54.75 32.93
CA LEU A 157 -13.90 -53.64 33.66
C LEU A 157 -14.31 -54.10 35.07
N PRO A 158 -14.32 -53.22 36.08
CA PRO A 158 -13.99 -51.79 35.99
C PRO A 158 -12.48 -51.52 35.92
N VAL A 159 -12.10 -50.43 35.26
CA VAL A 159 -10.74 -49.87 35.36
C VAL A 159 -10.75 -48.78 36.42
N ALA A 160 -10.07 -49.03 37.53
CA ALA A 160 -10.09 -48.19 38.73
C ALA A 160 -8.73 -47.55 38.98
N GLY A 161 -8.72 -46.24 39.21
CA GLY A 161 -7.56 -45.50 39.71
C GLY A 161 -7.44 -45.56 41.24
N ASN A 162 -6.61 -44.66 41.75
CA ASN A 162 -6.31 -44.59 43.18
C ASN A 162 -7.42 -43.87 43.96
N ALA A 163 -7.53 -44.20 45.25
CA ALA A 163 -8.43 -43.52 46.17
C ALA A 163 -7.88 -42.15 46.57
N MET A 164 -8.74 -41.13 46.54
CA MET A 164 -8.39 -39.76 46.90
C MET A 164 -9.16 -39.32 48.14
N THR A 165 -8.51 -38.55 49.03
CA THR A 165 -9.10 -38.13 50.32
C THR A 165 -9.52 -36.67 50.28
N MET A 166 -10.76 -36.36 50.68
CA MET A 166 -11.29 -35.00 50.66
C MET A 166 -10.74 -34.13 51.80
N ASN A 167 -10.34 -32.91 51.49
CA ASN A 167 -9.87 -31.89 52.43
C ASN A 167 -10.75 -30.64 52.36
N ALA A 168 -11.50 -30.39 53.44
CA ALA A 168 -12.43 -29.26 53.52
C ALA A 168 -11.80 -27.96 54.07
N THR A 169 -10.50 -27.95 54.38
CA THR A 169 -9.84 -26.85 55.11
C THR A 169 -8.72 -26.17 54.34
N LEU A 170 -8.13 -26.85 53.36
CA LEU A 170 -7.07 -26.29 52.54
C LEU A 170 -7.65 -25.33 51.50
N THR A 171 -7.30 -24.05 51.62
CA THR A 171 -7.61 -23.02 50.61
C THR A 171 -6.54 -23.01 49.52
N ILE A 172 -6.97 -23.19 48.27
CA ILE A 172 -6.15 -23.02 47.06
C ILE A 172 -6.41 -21.65 46.42
N GLY A 173 -5.70 -21.36 45.33
CA GLY A 173 -5.84 -20.15 44.54
C GLY A 173 -7.24 -19.98 43.95
N VAL A 174 -7.57 -18.72 43.64
CA VAL A 174 -8.79 -18.33 42.95
C VAL A 174 -8.39 -17.51 41.73
N ALA A 175 -9.13 -17.67 40.64
CA ALA A 175 -9.03 -16.84 39.45
C ALA A 175 -10.38 -16.20 39.18
N THR A 176 -10.42 -14.88 39.04
CA THR A 176 -11.65 -14.13 38.73
C THR A 176 -11.51 -13.47 37.38
N VAL A 177 -12.50 -13.71 36.50
CA VAL A 177 -12.63 -13.10 35.18
C VAL A 177 -13.57 -11.91 35.27
N ALA A 178 -13.16 -10.79 34.68
CA ALA A 178 -13.97 -9.59 34.56
C ALA A 178 -13.69 -8.88 33.22
N VAL A 179 -14.52 -7.92 32.85
CA VAL A 179 -14.24 -7.05 31.70
C VAL A 179 -12.95 -6.28 31.96
N GLY A 180 -12.04 -6.32 30.98
CA GLY A 180 -10.77 -5.62 31.04
C GLY A 180 -10.88 -4.15 30.60
N GLY A 181 -9.84 -3.35 30.84
CA GLY A 181 -9.85 -1.93 30.46
C GLY A 181 -9.61 -1.68 28.97
N LEU A 182 -9.14 -2.69 28.25
CA LEU A 182 -8.84 -2.66 26.82
C LEU A 182 -10.02 -3.13 25.96
N ASP A 183 -11.08 -3.65 26.58
CA ASP A 183 -12.23 -4.15 25.83
C ASP A 183 -12.86 -3.02 24.99
N PRO A 184 -13.01 -3.21 23.66
CA PRO A 184 -13.46 -2.17 22.77
C PRO A 184 -14.97 -1.96 22.88
N SER A 185 -15.43 -0.70 22.81
CA SER A 185 -16.86 -0.43 22.65
C SER A 185 -17.38 -0.96 21.31
N ALA A 186 -18.68 -1.23 21.21
CA ALA A 186 -19.32 -1.65 19.96
C ALA A 186 -19.05 -0.64 18.83
N THR A 187 -18.54 -1.12 17.69
CA THR A 187 -18.27 -0.29 16.51
C THR A 187 -18.56 -1.04 15.21
N THR A 188 -18.71 -0.28 14.12
CA THR A 188 -18.69 -0.83 12.76
C THR A 188 -17.29 -0.68 12.19
N GLN A 189 -16.67 -1.79 11.80
CA GLN A 189 -15.35 -1.82 11.17
C GLN A 189 -15.45 -2.31 9.75
N ARG A 190 -14.84 -1.59 8.81
CA ARG A 190 -14.84 -1.99 7.39
C ARG A 190 -14.10 -3.33 7.19
N VAL A 191 -14.54 -4.10 6.20
CA VAL A 191 -13.71 -5.19 5.62
C VAL A 191 -12.33 -4.64 5.23
N GLY A 192 -11.29 -5.45 5.40
CA GLY A 192 -9.88 -5.10 5.17
C GLY A 192 -9.23 -4.35 6.33
N LYS A 193 -9.94 -4.13 7.45
CA LYS A 193 -9.33 -3.59 8.67
C LYS A 193 -8.43 -4.65 9.31
N THR A 194 -7.14 -4.33 9.43
CA THR A 194 -6.14 -5.19 10.08
C THR A 194 -5.90 -4.80 11.54
N ASP A 195 -5.36 -5.75 12.32
CA ASP A 195 -4.96 -5.60 13.72
C ASP A 195 -6.06 -4.98 14.61
N TYR A 196 -7.32 -5.34 14.36
CA TYR A 196 -8.44 -4.84 15.14
C TYR A 196 -8.64 -5.67 16.39
N LEU A 197 -8.66 -4.99 17.54
CA LEU A 197 -8.96 -5.57 18.83
C LEU A 197 -10.47 -5.86 18.90
N PHE A 198 -10.86 -7.13 19.01
CA PHE A 198 -12.27 -7.53 19.01
C PHE A 198 -12.87 -7.66 20.40
N SER A 199 -12.12 -8.18 21.38
CA SER A 199 -12.60 -8.47 22.74
C SER A 199 -11.44 -8.62 23.72
N SER A 200 -11.66 -8.29 24.99
CA SER A 200 -10.66 -8.38 26.06
C SER A 200 -11.28 -8.76 27.41
N PHE A 201 -10.61 -9.65 28.16
CA PHE A 201 -10.96 -9.94 29.54
C PHE A 201 -9.75 -9.88 30.47
N LYS A 202 -10.01 -9.55 31.73
CA LYS A 202 -9.01 -9.49 32.80
C LYS A 202 -9.14 -10.71 33.71
N VAL A 203 -8.01 -11.35 34.01
CA VAL A 203 -7.89 -12.42 35.00
C VAL A 203 -7.17 -11.88 36.23
N THR A 204 -7.78 -12.03 37.40
CA THR A 204 -7.21 -11.61 38.68
C THR A 204 -6.94 -12.82 39.57
N ALA A 205 -5.72 -12.91 40.10
CA ALA A 205 -5.36 -13.92 41.08
C ALA A 205 -5.82 -13.50 42.48
N GLY A 206 -6.38 -14.44 43.26
CA GLY A 206 -6.68 -14.23 44.67
C GLY A 206 -5.42 -14.03 45.54
N SER A 207 -5.61 -13.89 46.85
CA SER A 207 -4.51 -13.65 47.80
C SER A 207 -3.76 -14.91 48.26
N ALA A 208 -4.24 -16.12 47.90
CA ALA A 208 -3.75 -17.38 48.44
C ALA A 208 -2.43 -17.86 47.78
N GLU A 209 -2.34 -17.82 46.45
CA GLU A 209 -1.17 -18.26 45.69
C GLU A 209 -1.10 -17.58 44.31
N ASP A 210 0.09 -17.59 43.72
CA ASP A 210 0.27 -17.24 42.32
C ASP A 210 -0.46 -18.27 41.44
N ILE A 211 -1.01 -17.83 40.31
CA ILE A 211 -1.67 -18.70 39.33
C ILE A 211 -0.92 -18.67 38.00
N GLU A 212 -1.06 -19.72 37.20
CA GLU A 212 -0.58 -19.79 35.82
C GLU A 212 -1.75 -20.03 34.85
N VAL A 213 -1.79 -19.29 33.75
CA VAL A 213 -2.71 -19.51 32.62
C VAL A 213 -1.97 -20.29 31.54
N SER A 214 -2.58 -21.38 31.07
CA SER A 214 -1.96 -22.29 30.08
C SER A 214 -2.74 -22.43 28.78
N GLN A 215 -4.04 -22.13 28.80
CA GLN A 215 -4.88 -22.19 27.62
C GLN A 215 -6.01 -21.16 27.73
N ILE A 216 -6.32 -20.52 26.61
CA ILE A 216 -7.45 -19.61 26.44
C ILE A 216 -8.20 -20.01 25.17
N THR A 217 -9.50 -20.29 25.30
CA THR A 217 -10.39 -20.59 24.18
C THR A 217 -11.44 -19.49 24.05
N TRP A 218 -11.46 -18.85 22.90
CA TRP A 218 -12.52 -17.91 22.51
C TRP A 218 -13.54 -18.62 21.63
N PHE A 219 -14.79 -18.19 21.74
CA PHE A 219 -15.88 -18.59 20.86
C PHE A 219 -16.42 -17.36 20.13
N GLU A 220 -16.54 -17.45 18.81
CA GLU A 220 -17.16 -16.42 17.97
C GLU A 220 -18.69 -16.59 17.99
N ASN A 221 -19.33 -15.87 18.90
CA ASN A 221 -20.77 -15.88 19.18
C ASN A 221 -21.58 -15.00 18.20
N GLY A 222 -20.91 -14.26 17.33
CA GLY A 222 -21.54 -13.45 16.30
C GLY A 222 -21.96 -14.26 15.08
N THR A 223 -22.27 -13.52 14.01
CA THR A 223 -22.76 -14.08 12.74
C THR A 223 -21.66 -14.26 11.70
N ALA A 224 -20.43 -13.83 12.00
CA ALA A 224 -19.26 -14.03 11.16
C ALA A 224 -18.98 -15.53 10.94
N GLY A 225 -18.56 -15.90 9.74
CA GLY A 225 -18.05 -17.24 9.46
C GLY A 225 -16.57 -17.34 9.82
N ASP A 226 -16.06 -18.57 9.93
CA ASP A 226 -14.66 -18.84 10.25
C ASP A 226 -13.68 -18.13 9.28
N ASP A 227 -14.03 -17.97 7.99
CA ASP A 227 -13.15 -17.29 7.02
C ASP A 227 -13.27 -15.76 7.00
N ASP A 228 -14.22 -15.18 7.74
CA ASP A 228 -14.44 -13.72 7.76
C ASP A 228 -13.40 -12.97 8.59
N VAL A 229 -12.76 -13.65 9.55
CA VAL A 229 -11.70 -13.10 10.39
C VAL A 229 -10.46 -14.00 10.33
N THR A 230 -9.30 -13.38 10.20
CA THR A 230 -8.02 -14.09 10.06
C THR A 230 -6.95 -13.50 10.96
N ASP A 231 -5.82 -14.20 11.07
CA ASP A 231 -4.63 -13.74 11.80
C ASP A 231 -4.96 -13.31 13.23
N LEU A 232 -5.67 -14.19 13.92
CA LEU A 232 -6.18 -13.96 15.27
C LEU A 232 -5.05 -14.14 16.28
N GLU A 233 -4.65 -13.05 16.91
CA GLU A 233 -3.61 -12.98 17.92
C GLU A 233 -4.20 -12.93 19.33
N LEU A 234 -3.60 -13.69 20.24
CA LEU A 234 -3.78 -13.53 21.68
C LEU A 234 -2.76 -12.50 22.19
N VAL A 235 -3.25 -11.36 22.69
CA VAL A 235 -2.41 -10.26 23.16
C VAL A 235 -2.54 -10.11 24.67
N GLN A 236 -1.42 -10.00 25.38
CA GLN A 236 -1.34 -9.71 26.80
C GLN A 236 -1.06 -8.22 27.04
N ASP A 237 -1.82 -7.63 27.97
CA ASP A 237 -1.67 -6.25 28.44
C ASP A 237 -1.55 -5.24 27.28
N GLY A 238 -2.31 -5.50 26.20
CA GLY A 238 -2.44 -4.64 25.01
C GLY A 238 -1.26 -4.60 24.05
N SER A 239 -0.14 -5.29 24.32
CA SER A 239 1.08 -5.14 23.52
C SER A 239 1.84 -6.43 23.23
N THR A 240 1.80 -7.43 24.11
CA THR A 240 2.61 -8.64 23.95
C THR A 240 1.80 -9.74 23.26
N VAL A 241 2.14 -10.06 22.02
CA VAL A 241 1.52 -11.20 21.29
C VAL A 241 2.06 -12.51 21.87
N LEU A 242 1.17 -13.35 22.39
CA LEU A 242 1.48 -14.63 23.01
C LEU A 242 1.36 -15.82 22.05
N ALA A 243 0.41 -15.75 21.11
CA ALA A 243 0.13 -16.79 20.14
C ALA A 243 -0.73 -16.23 18.99
N THR A 244 -0.70 -16.90 17.83
CA THR A 244 -1.52 -16.56 16.67
C THR A 244 -2.20 -17.81 16.12
N VAL A 245 -3.46 -17.67 15.74
CA VAL A 245 -4.30 -18.69 15.08
C VAL A 245 -4.79 -18.10 13.76
N SER A 246 -4.64 -18.85 12.66
CA SER A 246 -4.93 -18.31 11.33
C SER A 246 -6.39 -17.90 11.12
N LYS A 247 -7.33 -18.63 11.73
CA LYS A 247 -8.78 -18.39 11.71
C LYS A 247 -9.50 -19.29 12.73
N PRO A 248 -10.75 -18.99 13.11
CA PRO A 248 -11.57 -19.91 13.90
C PRO A 248 -11.79 -21.25 13.19
N THR A 249 -12.09 -22.30 13.96
CA THR A 249 -12.58 -23.59 13.46
C THR A 249 -13.85 -23.95 14.21
N ALA A 250 -14.96 -24.07 13.48
CA ALA A 250 -16.29 -24.22 14.06
C ALA A 250 -16.58 -23.13 15.11
N LYS A 251 -16.24 -21.87 14.79
CA LYS A 251 -16.29 -20.68 15.68
C LYS A 251 -15.31 -20.65 16.86
N TYR A 252 -14.53 -21.70 17.11
CA TYR A 252 -13.57 -21.71 18.22
C TYR A 252 -12.18 -21.24 17.81
N VAL A 253 -11.54 -20.49 18.70
CA VAL A 253 -10.15 -20.06 18.61
C VAL A 253 -9.44 -20.50 19.87
N ILE A 254 -8.54 -21.47 19.76
CA ILE A 254 -7.88 -22.10 20.90
C ILE A 254 -6.41 -21.71 20.92
N TYR A 255 -6.00 -21.06 22.01
CA TYR A 255 -4.61 -20.68 22.26
C TYR A 255 -4.02 -21.57 23.35
N ASN A 256 -3.04 -22.40 22.99
CA ASN A 256 -2.16 -23.07 23.95
C ASN A 256 -0.96 -22.17 24.22
N VAL A 257 -0.83 -21.66 25.45
CA VAL A 257 0.11 -20.59 25.77
C VAL A 257 1.44 -21.16 26.26
N SER A 258 2.52 -20.87 25.54
CA SER A 258 3.88 -21.31 25.87
C SER A 258 4.89 -20.18 25.67
N PRO A 259 5.59 -19.72 26.71
CA PRO A 259 5.51 -20.18 28.11
C PRO A 259 4.16 -19.83 28.76
N LYS A 260 3.74 -20.64 29.75
CA LYS A 260 2.54 -20.36 30.55
C LYS A 260 2.64 -19.00 31.25
N ILE A 261 1.52 -18.30 31.40
CA ILE A 261 1.49 -16.93 31.94
C ILE A 261 1.26 -16.95 33.43
N LYS A 262 2.30 -16.59 34.19
CA LYS A 262 2.21 -16.42 35.63
C LYS A 262 1.52 -15.09 35.99
N ILE A 263 0.49 -15.16 36.82
CA ILE A 263 -0.15 -14.01 37.47
C ILE A 263 0.14 -14.11 38.97
N PRO A 264 0.96 -13.19 39.54
CA PRO A 264 1.23 -13.18 40.97
C PRO A 264 -0.05 -13.00 41.79
N LYS A 265 -0.07 -13.54 43.01
CA LYS A 265 -1.21 -13.39 43.93
C LYS A 265 -1.60 -11.91 44.11
N GLY A 266 -2.89 -11.61 44.08
CA GLY A 266 -3.43 -10.25 44.18
C GLY A 266 -3.25 -9.37 42.94
N GLU A 267 -2.51 -9.82 41.92
CA GLU A 267 -2.31 -9.11 40.67
C GLU A 267 -3.31 -9.57 39.60
N SER A 268 -3.35 -8.81 38.51
CA SER A 268 -4.16 -9.15 37.33
C SER A 268 -3.36 -9.05 36.03
N ARG A 269 -3.84 -9.77 35.01
CA ARG A 269 -3.39 -9.66 33.62
C ARG A 269 -4.59 -9.57 32.71
N GLU A 270 -4.43 -8.81 31.63
CA GLU A 270 -5.47 -8.65 30.63
C GLU A 270 -5.10 -9.40 29.35
N PHE A 271 -6.07 -10.13 28.80
CA PHE A 271 -5.92 -10.96 27.61
C PHE A 271 -6.95 -10.54 26.57
N SER A 272 -6.46 -10.29 25.37
CA SER A 272 -7.25 -9.73 24.28
C SER A 272 -7.12 -10.59 23.02
N ILE A 273 -8.17 -10.62 22.21
CA ILE A 273 -8.13 -11.20 20.87
C ILE A 273 -8.16 -10.09 19.82
N ARG A 274 -7.11 -10.03 19.01
CA ARG A 274 -6.91 -9.06 17.93
C ARG A 274 -6.79 -9.81 16.60
N GLY A 275 -7.22 -9.22 15.49
CA GLY A 275 -6.92 -9.79 14.18
C GLY A 275 -7.53 -9.00 13.04
N ASP A 276 -7.60 -9.64 11.88
CA ASP A 276 -7.96 -9.00 10.62
C ASP A 276 -9.40 -9.33 10.22
N ILE A 277 -10.12 -8.34 9.72
CA ILE A 277 -11.44 -8.50 9.13
C ILE A 277 -11.28 -8.71 7.63
N LYS A 278 -11.42 -9.94 7.17
CA LYS A 278 -11.18 -10.34 5.78
C LYS A 278 -12.42 -10.26 4.89
N SER A 279 -13.59 -10.64 5.41
CA SER A 279 -14.86 -10.63 4.67
C SER A 279 -16.06 -10.52 5.62
N GLY A 280 -17.26 -10.87 5.16
CA GLY A 280 -18.43 -10.96 6.05
C GLY A 280 -19.17 -9.65 6.29
N SER A 281 -19.22 -8.72 5.32
CA SER A 281 -19.97 -7.46 5.56
C SER A 281 -21.42 -7.71 5.94
N SER A 282 -21.92 -6.85 6.82
CA SER A 282 -23.19 -6.95 7.55
C SER A 282 -23.26 -8.08 8.60
N ARG A 283 -22.22 -8.90 8.76
CA ARG A 283 -22.11 -9.85 9.87
C ARG A 283 -21.47 -9.18 11.09
N THR A 284 -21.54 -9.88 12.21
CA THR A 284 -21.04 -9.44 13.50
C THR A 284 -19.94 -10.37 14.00
N VAL A 285 -18.93 -9.79 14.64
CA VAL A 285 -17.88 -10.51 15.38
C VAL A 285 -18.09 -10.24 16.87
N ASP A 286 -18.28 -11.30 17.64
CA ASP A 286 -18.43 -11.27 19.11
C ASP A 286 -17.62 -12.41 19.73
N PHE A 287 -16.41 -12.13 20.22
CA PHE A 287 -15.58 -13.14 20.87
C PHE A 287 -15.85 -13.19 22.37
N VAL A 288 -16.27 -14.36 22.84
CA VAL A 288 -16.70 -14.62 24.21
C VAL A 288 -15.95 -15.79 24.83
N ILE A 289 -16.00 -15.91 26.16
CA ILE A 289 -15.66 -17.17 26.85
C ILE A 289 -16.96 -17.93 27.07
N GLU A 290 -17.24 -18.90 26.19
CA GLU A 290 -18.50 -19.61 26.21
C GLU A 290 -18.66 -20.49 27.47
N LYS A 291 -17.67 -21.34 27.78
CA LYS A 291 -17.72 -22.31 28.88
C LYS A 291 -16.74 -21.95 29.99
N SER A 292 -17.01 -22.38 31.22
CA SER A 292 -16.12 -22.14 32.38
C SER A 292 -14.76 -22.83 32.26
N THR A 293 -14.65 -23.80 31.35
CA THR A 293 -13.47 -24.63 31.12
C THR A 293 -12.57 -24.11 30.00
N HIS A 294 -13.01 -23.07 29.28
CA HIS A 294 -12.27 -22.41 28.20
C HIS A 294 -11.09 -21.54 28.68
N LEU A 295 -10.91 -21.41 29.99
CA LEU A 295 -9.72 -20.81 30.58
C LEU A 295 -9.09 -21.83 31.53
N VAL A 296 -7.88 -22.29 31.21
CA VAL A 296 -7.19 -23.29 32.02
C VAL A 296 -6.16 -22.62 32.92
N VAL A 297 -6.48 -22.58 34.22
CA VAL A 297 -5.70 -21.92 35.26
C VAL A 297 -5.25 -22.91 36.33
N LYS A 298 -4.01 -22.78 36.80
CA LYS A 298 -3.45 -23.63 37.85
C LYS A 298 -2.79 -22.79 38.95
N GLY A 299 -3.02 -23.16 40.20
CA GLY A 299 -2.31 -22.59 41.36
C GLY A 299 -0.89 -23.16 41.46
N LEU A 300 0.11 -22.29 41.65
CA LEU A 300 1.52 -22.67 41.61
C LEU A 300 2.08 -23.19 42.95
N LYS A 301 1.43 -22.90 44.08
CA LYS A 301 1.91 -23.34 45.40
C LYS A 301 1.49 -24.78 45.68
N TYR A 302 0.23 -25.11 45.41
CA TYR A 302 -0.32 -26.45 45.69
C TYR A 302 -0.50 -27.31 44.45
N GLY A 303 -0.44 -26.72 43.25
CA GLY A 303 -0.47 -27.47 42.00
C GLY A 303 -1.86 -27.96 41.57
N TYR A 304 -2.95 -27.39 42.09
CA TYR A 304 -4.32 -27.70 41.67
C TYR A 304 -4.80 -26.76 40.57
N PHE A 305 -5.58 -27.28 39.61
CA PHE A 305 -6.29 -26.42 38.68
C PHE A 305 -7.45 -25.71 39.39
N ILE A 306 -7.87 -24.58 38.84
CA ILE A 306 -8.90 -23.70 39.41
C ILE A 306 -9.98 -23.51 38.35
N THR A 307 -11.25 -23.66 38.74
CA THR A 307 -12.38 -23.20 37.91
C THR A 307 -12.52 -21.70 38.12
N PRO A 308 -12.29 -20.86 37.11
CA PRO A 308 -12.40 -19.42 37.28
C PRO A 308 -13.82 -19.01 37.63
N THR A 309 -13.96 -17.93 38.41
CA THR A 309 -15.24 -17.27 38.64
C THR A 309 -15.49 -16.28 37.51
N TYR A 310 -16.69 -16.31 36.94
CA TYR A 310 -17.08 -15.48 35.80
C TYR A 310 -18.24 -14.54 36.15
N PRO A 311 -18.45 -13.46 35.37
CA PRO A 311 -19.59 -12.57 35.59
C PRO A 311 -20.96 -13.24 35.35
N ASN A 312 -21.06 -14.14 34.37
CA ASN A 312 -22.32 -14.80 34.03
C ASN A 312 -22.45 -16.18 34.67
N SER A 313 -23.64 -16.50 35.18
CA SER A 313 -23.97 -17.79 35.78
C SER A 313 -24.32 -18.89 34.76
N ALA A 314 -24.58 -18.51 33.51
CA ALA A 314 -24.85 -19.39 32.37
C ALA A 314 -23.93 -19.04 31.19
N ASP A 315 -23.91 -19.91 30.18
CA ASP A 315 -23.12 -19.69 28.98
C ASP A 315 -23.78 -18.61 28.08
N PRO A 316 -23.01 -17.73 27.42
CA PRO A 316 -21.55 -17.60 27.55
C PRO A 316 -21.15 -17.06 28.91
N ARG A 317 -20.16 -17.69 29.56
CA ARG A 317 -19.67 -17.34 30.91
C ARG A 317 -19.12 -15.92 30.99
N PHE A 318 -18.50 -15.43 29.92
CA PHE A 318 -18.08 -14.04 29.79
C PHE A 318 -18.50 -13.52 28.41
N ASN A 319 -19.29 -12.46 28.39
CA ASN A 319 -19.57 -11.68 27.19
C ASN A 319 -19.55 -10.19 27.59
N PRO A 320 -18.64 -9.37 27.02
CA PRO A 320 -18.57 -7.94 27.34
C PRO A 320 -19.76 -7.13 26.81
N SER A 321 -20.66 -7.74 26.03
CA SER A 321 -21.85 -7.17 25.36
C SER A 321 -21.57 -6.25 24.17
N ASP A 322 -20.32 -5.86 23.94
CA ASP A 322 -19.91 -5.04 22.81
C ASP A 322 -19.58 -5.90 21.59
N THR A 323 -20.38 -5.76 20.53
CA THR A 323 -20.24 -6.51 19.27
C THR A 323 -19.63 -5.64 18.18
N THR A 324 -18.72 -6.18 17.38
CA THR A 324 -18.19 -5.50 16.19
C THR A 324 -19.03 -5.84 14.96
N THR A 325 -19.62 -4.85 14.30
CA THR A 325 -20.28 -5.06 13.00
C THR A 325 -19.28 -4.90 11.87
N ILE A 326 -19.29 -5.81 10.91
CA ILE A 326 -18.43 -5.72 9.72
C ILE A 326 -19.14 -4.83 8.70
N GLY A 327 -18.60 -3.63 8.45
CA GLY A 327 -19.04 -2.71 7.41
C GLY A 327 -18.50 -3.07 6.02
N THR A 328 -19.03 -2.43 4.98
CA THR A 328 -18.50 -2.52 3.62
C THR A 328 -17.26 -1.61 3.43
N GLY A 329 -16.48 -1.86 2.38
CA GLY A 329 -15.45 -0.92 1.93
C GLY A 329 -16.04 0.41 1.42
N THR A 330 -15.17 1.40 1.19
CA THR A 330 -15.57 2.71 0.66
C THR A 330 -15.00 2.94 -0.74
N LEU A 331 -15.72 3.70 -1.56
CA LEU A 331 -15.24 4.22 -2.85
C LEU A 331 -15.57 5.71 -2.93
N THR A 332 -14.55 6.55 -2.99
CA THR A 332 -14.69 8.00 -3.11
C THR A 332 -14.08 8.49 -4.40
N PHE A 333 -14.78 9.37 -5.11
CA PHE A 333 -14.30 10.05 -6.31
C PHE A 333 -13.92 11.49 -5.99
N SER A 334 -12.82 11.98 -6.56
CA SER A 334 -12.43 13.40 -6.46
C SER A 334 -11.78 13.87 -7.76
N LYS A 335 -11.65 15.19 -7.96
CA LYS A 335 -10.92 15.76 -9.10
C LYS A 335 -9.41 15.52 -8.98
N ASP A 336 -8.73 15.35 -10.11
CA ASP A 336 -7.28 15.52 -10.25
C ASP A 336 -7.01 16.53 -11.39
N PRO A 337 -6.05 17.48 -11.24
CA PRO A 337 -5.81 18.48 -12.27
C PRO A 337 -5.10 17.92 -13.51
N ILE A 338 -5.45 18.43 -14.69
CA ILE A 338 -4.69 18.22 -15.93
C ILE A 338 -3.63 19.32 -16.13
N THR A 339 -2.55 19.00 -16.85
CA THR A 339 -1.42 19.92 -17.05
C THR A 339 -1.66 20.97 -18.14
N SER A 340 -2.46 20.63 -19.16
CA SER A 340 -2.85 21.54 -20.24
C SER A 340 -4.36 21.63 -20.30
N LEU A 341 -4.87 22.87 -20.30
CA LEU A 341 -6.30 23.16 -20.44
C LEU A 341 -6.70 23.37 -21.90
N ASN A 342 -5.78 23.26 -22.86
CA ASN A 342 -6.04 23.53 -24.26
C ASN A 342 -6.17 22.22 -25.05
N VAL A 343 -7.17 22.13 -25.93
CA VAL A 343 -7.41 20.99 -26.84
C VAL A 343 -7.58 21.47 -28.27
N ALA A 344 -7.33 20.61 -29.25
CA ALA A 344 -7.46 20.96 -30.66
C ALA A 344 -8.78 20.49 -31.26
N SER A 345 -9.37 21.34 -32.12
CA SER A 345 -10.52 20.98 -32.95
C SER A 345 -10.15 19.83 -33.90
N GLY A 346 -11.09 18.90 -34.14
CA GLY A 346 -10.84 17.72 -34.98
C GLY A 346 -9.95 16.64 -34.35
N GLY A 347 -9.48 16.83 -33.11
CA GLY A 347 -8.54 15.91 -32.47
C GLY A 347 -9.20 14.66 -31.88
N ASN A 348 -8.55 13.51 -32.09
CA ASN A 348 -8.91 12.26 -31.43
C ASN A 348 -8.15 12.09 -30.11
N GLY A 349 -8.79 11.45 -29.12
CA GLY A 349 -8.17 11.12 -27.83
C GLY A 349 -7.63 12.33 -27.05
N GLN A 350 -8.24 13.50 -27.20
CA GLN A 350 -7.89 14.70 -26.43
C GLN A 350 -8.15 14.46 -24.95
N VAL A 351 -7.22 14.85 -24.08
CA VAL A 351 -7.41 14.77 -22.63
C VAL A 351 -8.39 15.86 -22.20
N LEU A 352 -9.51 15.45 -21.58
CA LEU A 352 -10.60 16.35 -21.19
C LEU A 352 -10.71 16.56 -19.68
N GLY A 353 -10.15 15.65 -18.89
CA GLY A 353 -10.16 15.74 -17.44
C GLY A 353 -9.52 14.54 -16.76
N LYS A 354 -9.28 14.65 -15.46
CA LYS A 354 -8.85 13.54 -14.60
C LYS A 354 -9.66 13.50 -13.30
N PHE A 355 -9.83 12.29 -12.77
CA PHE A 355 -10.40 12.06 -11.45
C PHE A 355 -9.57 11.03 -10.68
N LYS A 356 -9.68 11.04 -9.36
CA LYS A 356 -9.14 10.02 -8.47
C LYS A 356 -10.25 9.14 -7.95
N THR A 357 -9.93 7.88 -7.72
CA THR A 357 -10.68 7.01 -6.79
C THR A 357 -9.85 6.82 -5.54
N THR A 358 -10.47 6.88 -4.37
CA THR A 358 -9.88 6.39 -3.11
C THR A 358 -10.75 5.26 -2.60
N VAL A 359 -10.16 4.07 -2.51
CA VAL A 359 -10.82 2.85 -2.08
C VAL A 359 -10.22 2.39 -0.76
N GLU A 360 -11.08 2.19 0.24
CA GLU A 360 -10.67 1.60 1.53
C GLU A 360 -11.36 0.27 1.77
N GLY A 361 -10.59 -0.70 2.27
CA GLY A 361 -11.07 -2.03 2.62
C GLY A 361 -10.65 -3.10 1.61
N GLU A 362 -11.44 -3.28 0.56
CA GLU A 362 -11.18 -4.23 -0.53
C GLU A 362 -11.26 -3.53 -1.89
N SER A 363 -10.74 -4.15 -2.96
CA SER A 363 -10.95 -3.62 -4.32
C SER A 363 -12.44 -3.62 -4.65
N ILE A 364 -12.86 -2.69 -5.51
CA ILE A 364 -14.28 -2.48 -5.82
C ILE A 364 -14.55 -2.76 -7.30
N ASN A 365 -15.48 -3.68 -7.56
CA ASN A 365 -16.05 -3.91 -8.89
C ASN A 365 -17.13 -2.85 -9.16
N VAL A 366 -16.90 -2.01 -10.16
CA VAL A 366 -17.88 -1.05 -10.66
C VAL A 366 -18.43 -1.53 -11.99
N THR A 367 -19.75 -1.79 -12.03
CA THR A 367 -20.46 -2.30 -13.22
C THR A 367 -21.29 -1.24 -13.93
N ARG A 368 -21.37 -0.03 -13.34
CA ARG A 368 -21.96 1.14 -13.98
C ARG A 368 -21.21 2.38 -13.52
N LEU A 369 -20.67 3.15 -14.46
CA LEU A 369 -20.06 4.45 -14.21
C LEU A 369 -20.65 5.47 -15.19
N VAL A 370 -21.15 6.58 -14.67
CA VAL A 370 -21.73 7.64 -15.48
C VAL A 370 -20.78 8.84 -15.50
N ILE A 371 -20.27 9.15 -16.69
CA ILE A 371 -19.55 10.38 -16.96
C ILE A 371 -20.54 11.42 -17.45
N TYR A 372 -20.42 12.64 -16.95
CA TYR A 372 -21.12 13.78 -17.50
C TYR A 372 -20.25 14.52 -18.48
N ALA A 373 -20.89 15.19 -19.42
CA ALA A 373 -20.22 16.06 -20.37
C ALA A 373 -21.07 17.32 -20.58
N SER A 374 -20.40 18.47 -20.67
CA SER A 374 -20.94 19.76 -21.07
C SER A 374 -20.00 20.38 -22.10
N SER A 375 -20.56 21.05 -23.10
CA SER A 375 -19.82 21.67 -24.20
C SER A 375 -20.44 23.02 -24.55
N SER A 376 -19.68 23.95 -25.12
CA SER A 376 -20.23 25.16 -25.75
C SER A 376 -20.78 24.91 -27.16
N LYS A 377 -20.60 23.70 -27.69
CA LYS A 377 -21.18 23.21 -28.96
C LYS A 377 -22.11 22.03 -28.72
N ALA A 378 -22.90 21.69 -29.73
CA ALA A 378 -23.77 20.52 -29.69
C ALA A 378 -22.97 19.28 -29.27
N LEU A 379 -23.49 18.53 -28.29
CA LEU A 379 -22.75 17.45 -27.65
C LEU A 379 -22.40 16.30 -28.62
N SER A 380 -23.12 16.18 -29.74
CA SER A 380 -22.79 15.27 -30.85
C SER A 380 -21.41 15.53 -31.48
N ASN A 381 -20.78 16.67 -31.19
CA ASN A 381 -19.42 16.98 -31.60
C ASN A 381 -18.36 16.38 -30.68
N LEU A 382 -18.76 15.86 -29.51
CA LEU A 382 -17.91 15.13 -28.57
C LEU A 382 -18.28 13.64 -28.62
N THR A 383 -17.34 12.80 -29.01
CA THR A 383 -17.55 11.35 -29.12
C THR A 383 -16.45 10.58 -28.42
N ASN A 384 -16.63 9.27 -28.27
CA ASN A 384 -15.58 8.32 -27.91
C ASN A 384 -14.94 8.62 -26.53
N LEU A 385 -15.77 8.94 -25.53
CA LEU A 385 -15.26 9.13 -24.18
C LEU A 385 -14.73 7.80 -23.64
N THR A 386 -13.43 7.77 -23.35
CA THR A 386 -12.69 6.60 -22.89
C THR A 386 -11.90 6.97 -21.65
N ILE A 387 -11.95 6.11 -20.63
CA ILE A 387 -11.25 6.32 -19.36
C ILE A 387 -9.99 5.45 -19.37
N PHE A 388 -8.87 6.07 -19.04
CA PHE A 388 -7.56 5.43 -18.97
C PHE A 388 -7.05 5.43 -17.54
N ASP A 389 -6.36 4.37 -17.13
CA ASP A 389 -5.62 4.34 -15.87
C ASP A 389 -4.32 5.16 -15.96
N SER A 390 -3.57 5.21 -14.86
CA SER A 390 -2.27 5.87 -14.79
C SER A 390 -1.17 5.24 -15.66
N ALA A 391 -1.33 3.98 -16.07
CA ALA A 391 -0.41 3.30 -16.99
C ALA A 391 -0.74 3.58 -18.46
N GLY A 392 -1.87 4.25 -18.74
CA GLY A 392 -2.33 4.57 -20.08
C GLY A 392 -3.12 3.44 -20.76
N ALA A 393 -3.56 2.43 -20.00
CA ALA A 393 -4.47 1.40 -20.50
C ALA A 393 -5.92 1.90 -20.44
N ALA A 394 -6.72 1.63 -21.47
CA ALA A 394 -8.15 1.92 -21.46
C ALA A 394 -8.86 0.95 -20.52
N VAL A 395 -9.61 1.47 -19.55
CA VAL A 395 -10.31 0.69 -18.52
C VAL A 395 -11.84 0.74 -18.66
N LEU A 396 -12.39 1.77 -19.30
CA LEU A 396 -13.82 1.90 -19.60
C LEU A 396 -14.02 2.68 -20.91
N GLY A 397 -15.08 2.32 -21.64
CA GLY A 397 -15.41 2.93 -22.93
C GLY A 397 -14.76 2.23 -24.11
N PRO A 398 -14.97 2.73 -25.34
CA PRO A 398 -15.48 4.07 -25.65
C PRO A 398 -17.00 4.22 -25.54
N ILE A 399 -17.46 5.35 -24.99
CA ILE A 399 -18.90 5.67 -24.87
C ILE A 399 -19.18 7.07 -25.41
N ASP A 400 -20.24 7.22 -26.20
CA ASP A 400 -20.69 8.53 -26.67
C ASP A 400 -21.64 9.19 -25.67
N PRO A 401 -21.49 10.48 -25.37
CA PRO A 401 -22.41 11.19 -24.49
C PRO A 401 -23.76 11.43 -25.18
N THR A 402 -24.85 11.06 -24.50
CA THR A 402 -26.22 11.36 -24.93
C THR A 402 -26.73 12.61 -24.23
N VAL A 403 -27.37 13.52 -24.96
CA VAL A 403 -27.95 14.76 -24.41
C VAL A 403 -29.04 14.46 -23.39
N ARG A 404 -29.15 15.26 -22.32
CA ARG A 404 -30.21 15.06 -21.29
C ARG A 404 -31.60 15.48 -21.76
N ALA A 405 -31.64 16.50 -22.60
CA ALA A 405 -32.86 17.06 -23.18
C ALA A 405 -32.55 17.60 -24.58
N SER A 406 -33.57 17.61 -25.45
CA SER A 406 -33.45 18.19 -26.78
C SER A 406 -33.00 19.65 -26.70
N GLY A 407 -31.99 20.01 -27.48
CA GLY A 407 -31.41 21.36 -27.49
C GLY A 407 -30.43 21.67 -26.34
N SER A 408 -30.15 20.71 -25.43
CA SER A 408 -29.14 20.91 -24.40
C SER A 408 -27.71 20.70 -24.92
N PHE A 409 -26.77 21.43 -24.35
CA PHE A 409 -25.33 21.26 -24.58
C PHE A 409 -24.65 20.42 -23.48
N ASP A 410 -25.44 19.73 -22.66
CA ASP A 410 -24.98 18.80 -21.64
C ASP A 410 -25.64 17.41 -21.76
N GLY A 411 -24.97 16.41 -21.20
CA GLY A 411 -25.34 15.01 -21.36
C GLY A 411 -24.63 14.07 -20.40
N ARG A 412 -24.86 12.78 -20.60
CA ARG A 412 -24.23 11.70 -19.85
C ARG A 412 -23.71 10.63 -20.83
N ALA A 413 -22.53 10.09 -20.55
CA ALA A 413 -21.97 8.88 -21.15
C ALA A 413 -21.96 7.80 -20.06
N THR A 414 -22.77 6.77 -20.22
CA THR A 414 -22.91 5.70 -19.22
C THR A 414 -22.17 4.46 -19.69
N SER A 415 -21.15 4.03 -18.94
CA SER A 415 -20.57 2.70 -19.12
C SER A 415 -21.34 1.67 -18.32
N THR A 416 -21.52 0.48 -18.91
CA THR A 416 -21.97 -0.75 -18.23
C THR A 416 -20.88 -1.82 -18.19
N ASP A 417 -19.67 -1.49 -18.62
CA ASP A 417 -18.53 -2.40 -18.53
C ASP A 417 -18.11 -2.53 -17.05
N THR A 418 -17.49 -3.66 -16.72
CA THR A 418 -16.96 -3.87 -15.37
C THR A 418 -15.52 -3.37 -15.29
N VAL A 419 -15.25 -2.45 -14.38
CA VAL A 419 -13.90 -2.04 -13.99
C VAL A 419 -13.64 -2.37 -12.53
N VAL A 420 -12.40 -2.76 -12.21
CA VAL A 420 -11.97 -2.97 -10.83
C VAL A 420 -11.14 -1.77 -10.39
N PHE A 421 -11.61 -1.06 -9.37
CA PHE A 421 -10.81 -0.04 -8.70
C PHE A 421 -10.01 -0.67 -7.56
N PRO A 422 -8.67 -0.62 -7.61
CA PRO A 422 -7.84 -1.21 -6.56
C PRO A 422 -7.94 -0.41 -5.27
N THR A 423 -7.58 -1.03 -4.15
CA THR A 423 -7.43 -0.35 -2.85
C THR A 423 -6.41 0.79 -2.92
N GLY A 424 -6.62 1.84 -2.13
CA GLY A 424 -5.79 3.04 -2.12
C GLY A 424 -6.28 4.10 -3.12
N THR A 425 -5.41 5.07 -3.43
CA THR A 425 -5.73 6.16 -4.35
C THR A 425 -5.18 5.87 -5.74
N ALA A 426 -6.03 5.93 -6.76
CA ALA A 426 -5.66 5.76 -8.17
C ALA A 426 -6.18 6.93 -9.02
N VAL A 427 -5.43 7.33 -10.05
CA VAL A 427 -5.76 8.44 -10.96
C VAL A 427 -6.22 7.90 -12.31
N TYR A 428 -7.31 8.45 -12.84
CA TYR A 428 -7.87 8.08 -14.13
C TYR A 428 -8.02 9.31 -15.02
N THR A 429 -7.75 9.14 -16.31
CA THR A 429 -7.82 10.19 -17.33
C THR A 429 -8.99 9.95 -18.27
N ILE A 430 -9.85 10.95 -18.44
CA ILE A 430 -10.94 10.94 -19.42
C ILE A 430 -10.42 11.56 -20.72
N LYS A 431 -10.47 10.80 -21.81
CA LYS A 431 -10.14 11.27 -23.16
C LYS A 431 -11.36 11.18 -24.08
N GLY A 432 -11.43 12.04 -25.10
CA GLY A 432 -12.50 12.01 -26.10
C GLY A 432 -12.07 12.57 -27.46
N ASN A 433 -12.93 12.39 -28.45
CA ASN A 433 -12.75 12.89 -29.82
C ASN A 433 -13.59 14.17 -30.02
N LEU A 434 -12.99 15.16 -30.65
CA LEU A 434 -13.62 16.44 -30.97
C LEU A 434 -13.83 16.53 -32.48
N SER A 435 -15.02 16.92 -32.92
CA SER A 435 -15.27 17.20 -34.34
C SER A 435 -14.54 18.47 -34.79
N THR A 436 -14.49 18.72 -36.10
CA THR A 436 -13.91 19.93 -36.71
C THR A 436 -14.79 21.17 -36.60
N THR A 437 -16.00 21.08 -36.01
CA THR A 437 -16.93 22.21 -35.89
C THR A 437 -16.62 23.12 -34.70
N TYR A 438 -15.76 22.68 -33.78
CA TYR A 438 -15.31 23.50 -32.67
C TYR A 438 -14.46 24.66 -33.18
N ALA A 439 -14.73 25.85 -32.65
CA ALA A 439 -14.02 27.09 -32.91
C ALA A 439 -13.09 27.44 -31.75
N ASN A 440 -12.18 28.39 -31.99
CA ASN A 440 -11.29 28.91 -30.97
C ASN A 440 -12.09 29.49 -29.78
N ASN A 441 -11.71 29.14 -28.56
CA ASN A 441 -12.36 29.47 -27.30
C ASN A 441 -13.68 28.74 -26.98
N ASP A 442 -14.09 27.74 -27.78
CA ASP A 442 -15.12 26.81 -27.32
C ASP A 442 -14.63 26.04 -26.08
N THR A 443 -15.54 25.58 -25.24
CA THR A 443 -15.19 24.91 -23.97
C THR A 443 -15.88 23.56 -23.84
N ILE A 444 -15.20 22.63 -23.15
CA ILE A 444 -15.71 21.30 -22.83
C ILE A 444 -15.38 21.01 -21.37
N GLN A 445 -16.30 20.40 -20.64
CA GLN A 445 -16.08 19.93 -19.29
C GLN A 445 -16.67 18.54 -19.12
N VAL A 446 -15.93 17.66 -18.46
CA VAL A 446 -16.38 16.31 -18.13
C VAL A 446 -16.29 16.07 -16.62
N GLY A 447 -16.79 14.92 -16.16
CA GLY A 447 -16.59 14.49 -14.79
C GLY A 447 -17.46 13.31 -14.42
N VAL A 448 -17.34 12.83 -13.18
CA VAL A 448 -18.15 11.71 -12.70
C VAL A 448 -19.48 12.26 -12.18
N ALA A 449 -20.59 11.77 -12.73
CA ALA A 449 -21.93 12.22 -12.34
C ALA A 449 -22.28 11.69 -10.94
N ALA A 450 -22.70 12.54 -10.01
CA ALA A 450 -23.23 12.23 -8.67
C ALA A 450 -22.99 10.78 -8.21
N PRO A 451 -21.75 10.41 -7.81
CA PRO A 451 -21.35 9.00 -7.68
C PRO A 451 -22.29 8.15 -6.81
N ALA A 452 -22.80 8.71 -5.71
CA ALA A 452 -23.74 8.03 -4.82
C ALA A 452 -25.04 7.56 -5.52
N ALA A 453 -25.49 8.26 -6.56
CA ALA A 453 -26.72 7.95 -7.28
C ALA A 453 -26.49 7.19 -8.60
N THR A 454 -25.33 7.40 -9.24
CA THR A 454 -25.13 6.94 -10.63
C THR A 454 -24.10 5.82 -10.77
N VAL A 455 -23.31 5.54 -9.75
CA VAL A 455 -22.32 4.46 -9.80
C VAL A 455 -22.88 3.21 -9.13
N THR A 456 -22.76 2.08 -9.80
CA THR A 456 -23.11 0.77 -9.23
C THR A 456 -21.83 0.04 -8.87
N ALA A 457 -21.59 -0.17 -7.58
CA ALA A 457 -20.34 -0.65 -7.03
C ALA A 457 -20.56 -1.79 -6.02
N LYS A 458 -19.68 -2.79 -6.06
CA LYS A 458 -19.64 -3.89 -5.10
C LYS A 458 -18.21 -4.21 -4.69
N GLY A 459 -18.01 -4.66 -3.46
CA GLY A 459 -16.73 -5.24 -3.03
C GLY A 459 -16.37 -6.45 -3.90
N SER A 460 -15.10 -6.55 -4.34
CA SER A 460 -14.66 -7.63 -5.23
C SER A 460 -14.61 -8.99 -4.53
N VAL A 461 -14.38 -9.02 -3.22
CA VAL A 461 -14.37 -10.22 -2.37
C VAL A 461 -15.75 -10.45 -1.76
N THR A 462 -16.35 -9.41 -1.17
CA THR A 462 -17.60 -9.56 -0.42
C THR A 462 -18.84 -9.63 -1.30
N ASN A 463 -18.78 -9.10 -2.54
CA ASN A 463 -19.91 -8.95 -3.45
C ASN A 463 -21.08 -8.10 -2.88
N ASN A 464 -20.85 -7.38 -1.79
CA ASN A 464 -21.82 -6.51 -1.16
C ASN A 464 -21.87 -5.15 -1.86
N THR A 465 -23.08 -4.63 -2.06
CA THR A 465 -23.29 -3.30 -2.63
C THR A 465 -22.82 -2.23 -1.65
N LEU A 466 -22.14 -1.22 -2.18
CA LEU A 466 -21.79 0.00 -1.43
C LEU A 466 -22.25 1.22 -2.22
N THR A 467 -22.45 2.33 -1.51
CA THR A 467 -22.80 3.63 -2.11
C THR A 467 -21.52 4.46 -2.24
N PRO A 468 -21.05 4.75 -3.46
CA PRO A 468 -19.87 5.58 -3.66
C PRO A 468 -20.12 7.04 -3.24
N ASN A 469 -19.05 7.79 -3.01
CA ASN A 469 -19.10 9.20 -2.64
C ASN A 469 -18.37 10.06 -3.68
N PRO A 470 -18.68 11.36 -3.82
CA PRO A 470 -19.72 12.14 -3.11
C PRO A 470 -21.15 11.98 -3.70
N THR A 471 -22.11 12.73 -3.15
CA THR A 471 -23.50 12.82 -3.64
C THR A 471 -23.70 13.79 -4.80
N THR A 472 -22.73 14.67 -5.06
CA THR A 472 -22.74 15.67 -6.14
C THR A 472 -21.80 15.27 -7.29
N ASP A 473 -21.96 15.91 -8.44
CA ASP A 473 -21.04 15.71 -9.58
C ASP A 473 -19.59 16.03 -9.16
N VAL A 474 -18.65 15.17 -9.55
CA VAL A 474 -17.20 15.39 -9.42
C VAL A 474 -16.73 16.03 -10.71
N THR A 475 -16.68 17.35 -10.70
CA THR A 475 -16.31 18.17 -11.85
C THR A 475 -14.81 18.21 -12.08
N THR A 476 -14.34 17.86 -13.29
CA THR A 476 -12.93 18.03 -13.67
C THR A 476 -12.63 19.44 -14.14
N ASP A 477 -11.41 19.69 -14.63
CA ASP A 477 -11.09 20.94 -15.31
C ASP A 477 -11.97 21.17 -16.55
N THR A 478 -12.21 22.44 -16.86
CA THR A 478 -12.78 22.86 -18.14
C THR A 478 -11.63 23.03 -19.14
N VAL A 479 -11.70 22.33 -20.27
CA VAL A 479 -10.77 22.51 -21.37
C VAL A 479 -11.32 23.50 -22.38
N THR A 480 -10.41 24.21 -23.05
CA THR A 480 -10.69 25.22 -24.07
C THR A 480 -10.13 24.77 -25.40
N VAL A 481 -10.93 24.83 -26.45
CA VAL A 481 -10.49 24.58 -27.81
C VAL A 481 -9.62 25.74 -28.26
N LYS A 482 -8.40 25.45 -28.69
CA LYS A 482 -7.45 26.41 -29.24
C LYS A 482 -6.92 25.93 -30.59
N ALA A 483 -6.56 26.87 -31.45
CA ALA A 483 -5.77 26.55 -32.65
C ALA A 483 -4.32 26.23 -32.26
N ALA A 484 -3.55 25.63 -33.17
CA ALA A 484 -2.09 25.59 -33.05
C ALA A 484 -1.54 27.03 -32.96
N ASN A 485 -0.67 27.29 -32.00
CA ASN A 485 -0.06 28.60 -31.77
C ASN A 485 1.41 28.41 -31.41
N LEU A 486 2.26 29.30 -31.90
CA LEU A 486 3.66 29.37 -31.54
C LEU A 486 4.08 30.83 -31.40
N LYS A 487 4.56 31.22 -30.24
CA LYS A 487 5.20 32.51 -30.01
C LYS A 487 6.72 32.35 -30.05
N VAL A 488 7.39 33.21 -30.80
CA VAL A 488 8.85 33.19 -30.98
C VAL A 488 9.42 34.49 -30.46
N THR A 489 10.38 34.39 -29.55
CA THR A 489 11.05 35.54 -28.94
C THR A 489 12.56 35.35 -29.04
N THR A 490 13.28 36.38 -29.51
CA THR A 490 14.75 36.38 -29.48
C THR A 490 15.21 36.71 -28.06
N ASN A 491 16.06 35.85 -27.50
CA ASN A 491 16.58 36.01 -26.15
C ASN A 491 17.72 37.05 -26.15
N ALA A 492 17.96 37.67 -24.99
CA ALA A 492 19.06 38.62 -24.82
C ALA A 492 20.44 37.95 -24.64
N THR A 493 20.48 36.61 -24.66
CA THR A 493 21.66 35.77 -24.46
C THR A 493 22.10 35.16 -25.81
N PRO A 494 23.42 35.14 -26.12
CA PRO A 494 24.50 35.77 -25.37
C PRO A 494 24.44 37.29 -25.47
N ALA A 495 24.94 38.00 -24.46
CA ALA A 495 25.06 39.45 -24.52
C ALA A 495 26.02 39.86 -25.64
N ALA A 496 25.80 41.05 -26.21
CA ALA A 496 26.69 41.62 -27.22
C ALA A 496 28.13 41.65 -26.69
N GLN A 497 29.07 41.10 -27.44
CA GLN A 497 30.47 40.96 -27.03
C GLN A 497 31.41 40.90 -28.23
N THR A 498 32.70 40.96 -27.96
CA THR A 498 33.74 40.77 -28.97
C THR A 498 34.09 39.28 -29.09
N ILE A 499 34.21 38.79 -30.32
CA ILE A 499 34.61 37.42 -30.65
C ILE A 499 35.88 37.44 -31.48
N ILE A 500 36.79 36.52 -31.19
CA ILE A 500 38.02 36.38 -31.97
C ILE A 500 37.75 35.59 -33.23
N VAL A 501 38.26 36.06 -34.37
CA VAL A 501 38.16 35.35 -35.64
C VAL A 501 38.81 33.95 -35.54
N GLY A 502 38.23 32.95 -36.20
CA GLY A 502 38.67 31.55 -36.06
C GLY A 502 38.07 30.81 -34.86
N THR A 503 37.23 31.45 -34.03
CA THR A 503 36.52 30.77 -32.94
C THR A 503 35.51 29.76 -33.51
N ASN A 504 35.61 28.50 -33.09
CA ASN A 504 34.70 27.44 -33.50
C ASN A 504 33.53 27.26 -32.52
N ALA A 505 32.37 26.83 -33.03
CA ALA A 505 31.15 26.52 -32.29
C ALA A 505 30.68 27.62 -31.33
N PHE A 506 30.91 28.88 -31.69
CA PHE A 506 30.48 30.03 -30.91
C PHE A 506 28.95 30.15 -30.91
N THR A 507 28.37 30.51 -29.77
CA THR A 507 26.92 30.74 -29.67
C THR A 507 26.58 32.14 -30.15
N PHE A 508 25.84 32.28 -31.24
CA PHE A 508 25.50 33.60 -31.79
C PHE A 508 24.15 34.13 -31.31
N ALA A 509 23.16 33.25 -31.08
CA ALA A 509 21.83 33.66 -30.65
C ALA A 509 21.06 32.53 -29.98
N GLU A 510 20.04 32.91 -29.21
CA GLU A 510 19.03 32.01 -28.69
C GLU A 510 17.62 32.57 -28.94
N TRP A 511 16.67 31.66 -29.16
CA TRP A 511 15.25 31.98 -29.30
C TRP A 511 14.41 31.08 -28.41
N THR A 512 13.39 31.64 -27.79
CA THR A 512 12.37 30.87 -27.07
C THR A 512 11.17 30.64 -27.98
N PHE A 513 10.83 29.36 -28.17
CA PHE A 513 9.66 28.89 -28.90
C PHE A 513 8.62 28.45 -27.86
N ASP A 514 7.51 29.17 -27.81
CA ASP A 514 6.50 29.05 -26.75
C ASP A 514 5.15 28.58 -27.34
N ALA A 515 4.73 27.39 -26.97
CA ALA A 515 3.45 26.79 -27.34
C ALA A 515 2.47 26.71 -26.16
N SER A 516 2.64 27.56 -25.14
CA SER A 516 1.81 27.55 -23.93
C SER A 516 0.31 27.75 -24.24
N ASP A 517 0.00 28.59 -25.22
CA ASP A 517 -1.37 28.89 -25.66
C ASP A 517 -1.87 28.00 -26.82
N ALA A 518 -1.12 26.96 -27.19
CA ALA A 518 -1.47 26.08 -28.31
C ALA A 518 -2.52 25.03 -27.92
N GLY A 519 -3.46 24.72 -28.83
CA GLY A 519 -4.41 23.60 -28.67
C GLY A 519 -3.83 22.21 -28.94
N GLU A 520 -2.74 22.16 -29.69
CA GLU A 520 -2.02 20.98 -30.14
C GLU A 520 -0.52 21.25 -30.17
N ASP A 521 0.27 20.18 -30.18
CA ASP A 521 1.71 20.28 -30.40
C ASP A 521 2.00 20.91 -31.77
N VAL A 522 3.07 21.70 -31.84
CA VAL A 522 3.50 22.37 -33.08
C VAL A 522 4.74 21.67 -33.61
N ARG A 523 4.66 21.11 -34.82
CA ARG A 523 5.82 20.56 -35.53
C ARG A 523 6.47 21.65 -36.37
N VAL A 524 7.64 22.12 -35.95
CA VAL A 524 8.47 23.09 -36.66
C VAL A 524 9.30 22.36 -37.71
N THR A 525 9.18 22.77 -38.97
CA THR A 525 9.89 22.15 -40.11
C THR A 525 11.00 23.03 -40.66
N ALA A 526 10.92 24.35 -40.47
CA ALA A 526 12.00 25.26 -40.83
C ALA A 526 12.12 26.44 -39.89
N ILE A 527 13.37 26.86 -39.64
CA ILE A 527 13.73 28.05 -38.87
C ILE A 527 14.64 28.91 -39.76
N LYS A 528 14.34 30.20 -39.86
CA LYS A 528 14.97 31.12 -40.82
C LYS A 528 15.48 32.37 -40.12
N PRO A 529 16.56 32.27 -39.30
CA PRO A 529 17.15 33.45 -38.69
C PRO A 529 17.75 34.36 -39.76
N LYS A 530 17.55 35.67 -39.56
CA LYS A 530 18.19 36.72 -40.32
C LYS A 530 19.52 37.07 -39.66
N ASN A 531 20.61 36.95 -40.40
CA ASN A 531 21.91 37.52 -40.09
C ASN A 531 21.91 39.00 -40.52
N THR A 532 22.03 39.91 -39.55
CA THR A 532 22.23 41.33 -39.82
C THR A 532 23.70 41.64 -39.63
N VAL A 533 24.34 42.02 -40.74
CA VAL A 533 25.78 42.31 -40.79
C VAL A 533 26.06 43.81 -40.77
N GLY A 534 27.12 44.22 -40.08
CA GLY A 534 27.59 45.61 -40.06
C GLY A 534 28.24 46.07 -41.37
N THR A 535 28.79 45.12 -42.12
CA THR A 535 29.42 45.35 -43.43
C THR A 535 28.78 44.43 -44.45
N ALA A 536 28.40 44.98 -45.61
CA ALA A 536 27.71 44.22 -46.64
C ALA A 536 28.53 43.02 -47.15
N ASN A 537 27.84 41.95 -47.52
CA ASN A 537 28.42 40.74 -48.13
C ASN A 537 29.44 40.03 -47.22
N THR A 538 29.09 39.88 -45.94
CA THR A 538 29.92 39.18 -44.95
C THR A 538 29.17 38.05 -44.25
N GLU A 539 27.94 37.74 -44.69
CA GLU A 539 27.08 36.75 -44.03
C GLU A 539 27.70 35.34 -43.97
N ASP A 540 28.57 35.01 -44.93
CA ASP A 540 29.33 33.78 -45.04
C ASP A 540 30.59 33.73 -44.17
N ASP A 541 30.91 34.78 -43.41
CA ASP A 541 31.95 34.73 -42.38
C ASP A 541 31.55 33.85 -41.18
N VAL A 542 30.24 33.63 -40.95
CA VAL A 542 29.74 32.74 -39.89
C VAL A 542 29.40 31.38 -40.49
N VAL A 543 30.39 30.52 -40.69
CA VAL A 543 30.28 29.22 -41.36
C VAL A 543 29.80 28.10 -40.42
N ASN A 544 29.50 26.93 -40.98
CA ASN A 544 29.14 25.71 -40.23
C ASN A 544 27.99 25.93 -39.22
N GLN A 545 26.97 26.69 -39.61
CA GLN A 545 25.89 27.04 -38.68
C GLN A 545 25.03 25.83 -38.33
N GLN A 546 24.70 25.67 -37.04
CA GLN A 546 23.88 24.58 -36.54
C GLN A 546 22.95 25.06 -35.42
N LEU A 547 21.73 24.51 -35.41
CA LEU A 547 20.74 24.76 -34.36
C LEU A 547 20.80 23.67 -33.29
N PHE A 548 20.51 24.03 -32.05
CA PHE A 548 20.44 23.12 -30.90
C PHE A 548 19.17 23.39 -30.10
N THR A 549 18.52 22.34 -29.58
CA THR A 549 17.56 22.53 -28.50
C THR A 549 18.29 22.53 -27.16
N VAL A 550 17.84 23.37 -26.22
CA VAL A 550 18.46 23.52 -24.91
C VAL A 550 17.46 23.14 -23.82
N SER A 551 17.87 22.22 -22.94
CA SER A 551 17.13 21.83 -21.74
C SER A 551 18.08 21.78 -20.55
N GLY A 552 18.00 22.80 -19.69
CA GLY A 552 18.98 22.99 -18.62
C GLY A 552 20.40 23.16 -19.18
N SER A 553 21.33 22.32 -18.76
CA SER A 553 22.71 22.28 -19.27
C SER A 553 22.90 21.38 -20.50
N THR A 554 21.86 20.67 -20.93
CA THR A 554 21.95 19.73 -22.07
C THR A 554 21.58 20.44 -23.37
N GLU A 555 22.41 20.26 -24.38
CA GLU A 555 22.15 20.70 -25.76
C GLU A 555 21.98 19.48 -26.68
N THR A 556 20.95 19.48 -27.52
CA THR A 556 20.75 18.46 -28.55
C THR A 556 20.86 19.11 -29.93
N ALA A 557 21.83 18.66 -30.72
CA ALA A 557 22.06 19.16 -32.07
C ALA A 557 20.90 18.82 -33.01
N LEU A 558 20.43 19.81 -33.77
CA LEU A 558 19.49 19.64 -34.87
C LEU A 558 20.26 19.58 -36.18
N GLN A 559 19.65 18.94 -37.17
CA GLN A 559 20.18 18.80 -38.52
C GLN A 559 19.32 19.60 -39.51
N PRO A 560 19.91 20.20 -40.56
CA PRO A 560 21.31 20.10 -40.98
C PRO A 560 22.24 21.16 -40.36
N ILE A 561 23.55 20.96 -40.57
CA ILE A 561 24.54 22.04 -40.55
C ILE A 561 24.44 22.80 -41.88
N VAL A 562 24.38 24.12 -41.85
CA VAL A 562 24.16 24.98 -43.01
C VAL A 562 25.36 25.91 -43.22
N GLN A 563 25.79 26.06 -44.47
CA GLN A 563 26.72 27.12 -44.87
C GLN A 563 25.92 28.34 -45.33
N PRO A 564 26.22 29.55 -44.83
CA PRO A 564 25.62 30.76 -45.36
C PRO A 564 26.17 31.06 -46.76
N THR A 565 25.45 31.92 -47.47
CA THR A 565 25.88 32.43 -48.78
C THR A 565 26.11 33.93 -48.66
N GLU A 566 27.22 34.41 -49.21
CA GLU A 566 27.53 35.84 -49.32
C GLU A 566 26.33 36.65 -49.83
N GLY A 567 26.03 37.79 -49.18
CA GLY A 567 24.95 38.70 -49.58
C GLY A 567 23.53 38.15 -49.32
N THR A 568 23.41 36.98 -48.69
CA THR A 568 22.12 36.38 -48.32
C THR A 568 21.85 36.54 -46.83
N ALA A 569 21.08 37.57 -46.47
CA ALA A 569 20.79 37.91 -45.07
C ALA A 569 20.03 36.83 -44.27
N THR A 570 19.39 35.84 -44.90
CA THR A 570 18.61 34.82 -44.20
C THR A 570 19.14 33.42 -44.46
N THR A 571 19.52 32.72 -43.38
CA THR A 571 19.89 31.31 -43.46
C THR A 571 18.66 30.45 -43.20
N THR A 572 18.35 29.48 -44.08
CA THR A 572 17.18 28.60 -43.91
C THR A 572 17.61 27.23 -43.40
N PHE A 573 17.20 26.89 -42.18
CA PHE A 573 17.34 25.55 -41.62
C PHE A 573 16.08 24.75 -41.88
N THR A 574 16.06 23.96 -42.95
CA THR A 574 14.99 22.97 -43.20
C THR A 574 15.32 21.71 -42.40
N LEU A 575 14.62 21.49 -41.30
CA LEU A 575 14.96 20.43 -40.36
C LEU A 575 14.74 19.05 -40.99
N SER A 576 15.74 18.17 -40.92
CA SER A 576 15.62 16.79 -41.44
C SER A 576 14.60 15.96 -40.66
N THR A 577 14.40 16.32 -39.39
CA THR A 577 13.33 15.80 -38.53
C THR A 577 12.62 17.00 -37.93
N PRO A 578 11.30 17.16 -38.15
CA PRO A 578 10.56 18.27 -37.58
C PRO A 578 10.70 18.31 -36.05
N LEU A 579 10.94 19.49 -35.50
CA LEU A 579 11.02 19.70 -34.06
C LEU A 579 9.60 19.86 -33.50
N THR A 580 9.19 18.96 -32.60
CA THR A 580 7.91 19.07 -31.90
C THR A 580 8.04 19.96 -30.67
N ILE A 581 7.31 21.07 -30.65
CA ILE A 581 7.08 21.89 -29.47
C ILE A 581 5.77 21.42 -28.85
N THR A 582 5.86 20.75 -27.69
CA THR A 582 4.68 20.23 -26.99
C THR A 582 3.80 21.39 -26.51
N LYS A 583 2.48 21.29 -26.69
CA LYS A 583 1.55 22.32 -26.19
C LYS A 583 1.70 22.52 -24.69
N GLY A 584 1.51 23.74 -24.20
CA GLY A 584 1.69 24.05 -22.79
C GLY A 584 3.16 24.15 -22.36
N THR A 585 4.12 24.10 -23.29
CA THR A 585 5.56 24.11 -22.97
C THR A 585 6.32 25.15 -23.80
N THR A 586 7.56 25.42 -23.39
CA THR A 586 8.52 26.24 -24.12
C THR A 586 9.80 25.44 -24.41
N VAL A 587 10.45 25.76 -25.53
CA VAL A 587 11.75 25.19 -25.92
C VAL A 587 12.69 26.32 -26.31
N THR A 588 13.92 26.28 -25.82
CA THR A 588 14.97 27.21 -26.26
C THR A 588 15.75 26.62 -27.42
N ILE A 589 15.90 27.40 -28.49
CA ILE A 589 16.69 27.07 -29.68
C ILE A 589 17.92 27.95 -29.70
N ARG A 590 19.10 27.34 -29.81
CA ARG A 590 20.39 28.02 -29.84
C ARG A 590 21.05 27.88 -31.21
N LEU A 591 21.58 28.96 -31.76
CA LEU A 591 22.41 28.96 -32.96
C LEU A 591 23.89 28.96 -32.58
N LYS A 592 24.63 27.98 -33.09
CA LYS A 592 26.09 27.97 -33.07
C LYS A 592 26.66 27.99 -34.48
N GLY A 593 27.87 28.49 -34.64
CA GLY A 593 28.63 28.47 -35.88
C GLY A 593 30.11 28.76 -35.63
N ASP A 594 30.92 28.63 -36.66
CA ASP A 594 32.33 28.97 -36.61
C ASP A 594 32.52 30.37 -37.21
N MET A 595 33.29 31.21 -36.53
CA MET A 595 33.70 32.49 -37.09
C MET A 595 34.92 32.28 -38.00
N SER A 596 34.80 32.62 -39.28
CA SER A 596 35.87 32.53 -40.28
C SER A 596 37.14 33.22 -39.79
N ALA A 597 38.29 32.57 -39.94
CA ALA A 597 39.59 33.18 -39.63
C ALA A 597 39.95 34.35 -40.57
N ASN A 598 39.23 34.47 -41.69
CA ASN A 598 39.41 35.56 -42.66
C ASN A 598 38.42 36.72 -42.46
N ALA A 599 37.52 36.64 -41.48
CA ALA A 599 36.56 37.70 -41.20
C ALA A 599 37.31 39.01 -40.86
N GLY A 600 36.78 40.14 -41.33
CA GLY A 600 37.36 41.45 -41.05
C GLY A 600 37.29 41.81 -39.55
N THR A 601 38.08 42.79 -39.12
CA THR A 601 38.01 43.33 -37.75
C THR A 601 36.92 44.37 -37.60
N SER A 602 36.30 44.48 -36.42
CA SER A 602 35.22 45.42 -36.10
C SER A 602 33.94 45.20 -36.91
N GLN A 603 33.76 44.01 -37.48
CA GLN A 603 32.54 43.62 -38.18
C GLN A 603 31.52 43.15 -37.14
N THR A 604 30.24 43.40 -37.38
CA THR A 604 29.17 42.95 -36.48
C THR A 604 28.29 41.92 -37.15
N TYR A 605 27.88 40.91 -36.38
CA TYR A 605 26.95 39.87 -36.80
C TYR A 605 25.89 39.71 -35.71
N SER A 606 24.61 39.83 -36.07
CA SER A 606 23.51 39.62 -35.14
C SER A 606 22.43 38.74 -35.77
N PHE A 607 21.94 37.77 -35.01
CA PHE A 607 20.94 36.82 -35.50
C PHE A 607 19.62 37.02 -34.79
N GLY A 608 18.59 37.32 -35.57
CA GLY A 608 17.23 37.52 -35.08
C GLY A 608 16.22 36.80 -35.96
N ILE A 609 15.00 36.61 -35.43
CA ILE A 609 13.86 36.17 -36.23
C ILE A 609 12.93 37.36 -36.36
N SER A 610 12.58 37.71 -37.60
CA SER A 610 11.68 38.81 -37.93
C SER A 610 10.58 38.33 -38.88
N GLY A 611 9.35 38.76 -38.63
CA GLY A 611 8.19 38.44 -39.44
C GLY A 611 7.70 37.00 -39.28
N GLN A 612 6.42 36.79 -39.60
CA GLN A 612 5.71 35.53 -39.40
C GLN A 612 6.25 34.36 -40.24
N THR A 613 7.05 34.64 -41.28
CA THR A 613 7.65 33.61 -42.16
C THR A 613 9.01 33.10 -41.66
N GLY A 614 9.53 33.67 -40.58
CA GLY A 614 10.81 33.30 -39.97
C GLY A 614 10.83 31.92 -39.32
N VAL A 615 9.65 31.34 -39.05
CA VAL A 615 9.49 29.96 -38.58
C VAL A 615 8.33 29.32 -39.33
N VAL A 616 8.52 28.09 -39.78
CA VAL A 616 7.47 27.29 -40.44
C VAL A 616 7.03 26.19 -39.48
N GLY A 617 5.80 26.29 -39.01
CA GLY A 617 5.19 25.32 -38.10
C GLY A 617 3.90 24.72 -38.68
N ILE A 618 3.59 23.50 -38.29
CA ILE A 618 2.36 22.79 -38.66
C ILE A 618 1.76 22.18 -37.39
N GLY A 619 0.45 22.30 -37.20
CA GLY A 619 -0.27 21.62 -36.11
C GLY A 619 -0.13 20.11 -36.23
N ASN A 620 0.19 19.43 -35.12
CA ASN A 620 0.44 18.00 -35.11
C ASN A 620 -0.81 17.17 -35.45
N VAL A 621 -1.97 17.62 -34.98
CA VAL A 621 -3.29 17.00 -35.13
C VAL A 621 -3.99 17.53 -36.39
N THR A 622 -4.08 18.84 -36.55
CA THR A 622 -4.88 19.46 -37.64
C THR A 622 -4.16 19.48 -38.98
N ALA A 623 -2.85 19.24 -39.00
CA ALA A 623 -1.97 19.42 -40.16
C ALA A 623 -2.05 20.83 -40.81
N SER A 624 -2.63 21.79 -40.09
CA SER A 624 -2.81 23.17 -40.57
C SER A 624 -1.53 23.97 -40.37
N SER A 625 -1.25 24.90 -41.28
CA SER A 625 -0.12 25.81 -41.14
C SER A 625 -0.29 26.68 -39.89
N VAL A 626 0.74 26.77 -39.07
CA VAL A 626 0.81 27.69 -37.94
C VAL A 626 1.36 29.01 -38.43
N THR A 627 0.69 30.10 -38.08
CA THR A 627 1.20 31.46 -38.24
C THR A 627 1.81 31.91 -36.91
N PRO A 628 3.15 31.88 -36.74
CA PRO A 628 3.77 32.18 -35.46
C PRO A 628 3.65 33.67 -35.12
N THR A 629 3.47 33.98 -33.85
CA THR A 629 3.60 35.34 -33.34
C THR A 629 5.08 35.59 -33.05
N VAL A 630 5.73 36.42 -33.86
CA VAL A 630 7.15 36.74 -33.72
C VAL A 630 7.31 38.12 -33.08
N THR A 631 8.10 38.21 -32.02
CA THR A 631 8.61 39.50 -31.53
C THR A 631 9.85 39.85 -32.33
N ASP A 632 9.70 40.73 -33.32
CA ASP A 632 10.77 41.14 -34.21
C ASP A 632 11.98 41.64 -33.43
N SER A 633 13.15 41.10 -33.76
CA SER A 633 14.43 41.48 -33.20
C SER A 633 15.54 41.21 -34.20
N THR A 634 16.61 41.99 -34.15
CA THR A 634 17.84 41.75 -34.91
C THR A 634 18.83 40.85 -34.16
N GLY A 635 18.55 40.53 -32.89
CA GLY A 635 19.48 39.84 -32.00
C GLY A 635 20.58 40.75 -31.44
N GLN A 636 21.49 40.14 -30.69
CA GLN A 636 22.62 40.82 -30.07
C GLN A 636 23.83 40.86 -31.03
N ALA A 637 24.52 41.99 -31.11
CA ALA A 637 25.64 42.17 -32.02
C ALA A 637 26.92 41.53 -31.46
N MET A 638 27.46 40.55 -32.19
CA MET A 638 28.79 39.98 -31.95
C MET A 638 29.80 40.71 -32.82
N THR A 639 30.82 41.31 -32.22
CA THR A 639 31.82 42.13 -32.93
C THR A 639 33.11 41.34 -33.12
N THR A 640 33.69 41.27 -34.31
CA THR A 640 34.93 40.52 -34.54
C THR A 640 36.18 41.32 -34.16
N ALA A 641 37.19 40.62 -33.65
CA ALA A 641 38.55 41.12 -33.50
C ALA A 641 39.57 40.07 -33.95
N SER A 642 40.72 40.52 -34.45
CA SER A 642 41.81 39.65 -34.93
C SER A 642 42.65 39.04 -33.80
N THR A 643 42.67 39.71 -32.65
CA THR A 643 43.41 39.31 -31.45
C THR A 643 42.65 39.77 -30.22
N GLY A 644 42.81 39.07 -29.11
CA GLY A 644 42.42 39.56 -27.79
C GLY A 644 43.32 40.69 -27.34
N SER A 645 43.04 41.17 -26.13
CA SER A 645 43.86 42.20 -25.48
C SER A 645 44.10 41.80 -24.03
N PHE A 646 45.16 42.33 -23.43
CA PHE A 646 45.34 42.24 -21.99
C PHE A 646 45.69 43.61 -21.43
N THR A 647 45.26 43.85 -20.20
CA THR A 647 45.67 45.02 -19.43
C THR A 647 46.60 44.60 -18.31
N VAL A 648 47.55 45.46 -17.99
CA VAL A 648 48.46 45.31 -16.86
C VAL A 648 48.16 46.42 -15.87
N ALA A 649 47.87 46.06 -14.63
CA ALA A 649 47.62 47.00 -13.56
C ALA A 649 48.36 46.59 -12.29
N THR A 650 48.55 47.53 -11.38
CA THR A 650 48.97 47.21 -10.01
C THR A 650 47.89 46.39 -9.33
N ASP A 651 48.24 45.27 -8.69
CA ASP A 651 47.27 44.49 -7.92
C ASP A 651 46.83 45.25 -6.67
N ALA A 652 45.61 45.01 -6.20
CA ALA A 652 45.12 45.61 -4.96
C ALA A 652 45.94 45.20 -3.72
N SER A 653 46.62 44.05 -3.80
CA SER A 653 47.51 43.50 -2.78
C SER A 653 48.93 44.09 -2.84
N ASN A 654 49.21 44.97 -3.82
CA ASN A 654 50.50 45.63 -3.94
C ASN A 654 50.82 46.45 -2.68
N PRO A 655 52.04 46.37 -2.11
CA PRO A 655 52.39 47.05 -0.87
C PRO A 655 52.13 48.58 -0.93
N THR A 656 51.27 49.09 -0.04
CA THR A 656 50.73 50.48 -0.10
C THR A 656 51.50 51.52 0.72
N THR A 657 52.65 51.17 1.30
CA THR A 657 53.52 52.11 2.00
C THR A 657 54.97 51.79 1.64
N SER A 658 55.77 52.83 1.37
CA SER A 658 57.18 52.78 0.98
C SER A 658 57.89 51.55 1.55
N ALA A 659 57.92 50.47 0.76
CA ALA A 659 58.30 49.17 1.28
C ALA A 659 59.81 49.22 1.51
N LEU A 660 60.21 49.56 2.73
CA LEU A 660 61.61 49.66 3.14
C LEU A 660 62.17 48.23 3.16
N ALA A 661 62.76 47.82 2.05
CA ALA A 661 63.49 46.57 1.96
C ALA A 661 64.72 46.66 2.89
N VAL A 662 64.74 45.84 3.93
CA VAL A 662 65.89 45.73 4.83
C VAL A 662 66.98 44.94 4.11
N SER A 663 68.22 45.46 4.12
CA SER A 663 69.37 44.80 3.51
C SER A 663 69.52 43.35 4.01
N GLY A 664 69.66 42.41 3.08
CA GLY A 664 69.84 40.99 3.38
C GLY A 664 68.55 40.15 3.52
N GLN A 665 67.35 40.74 3.42
CA GLN A 665 66.11 39.95 3.37
C GLN A 665 65.92 39.22 2.03
N ALA A 666 65.53 37.94 2.10
CA ALA A 666 65.13 37.13 0.95
C ALA A 666 63.61 37.01 0.86
N GLY A 667 63.08 36.93 -0.37
CA GLY A 667 61.63 36.75 -0.62
C GLY A 667 60.77 37.99 -0.38
N PHE A 668 61.35 39.18 -0.33
CA PHE A 668 60.63 40.43 -0.14
C PHE A 668 59.78 40.78 -1.37
N VAL A 669 58.48 40.98 -1.18
CA VAL A 669 57.54 41.36 -2.26
C VAL A 669 57.78 42.82 -2.63
N MET A 670 58.43 43.04 -3.77
CA MET A 670 58.73 44.39 -4.30
C MET A 670 57.54 45.04 -5.01
N GLY A 671 56.58 44.22 -5.45
CA GLY A 671 55.33 44.67 -6.03
C GLY A 671 54.49 43.51 -6.53
N GLU A 672 53.19 43.75 -6.69
CA GLU A 672 52.22 42.80 -7.23
C GLU A 672 51.54 43.40 -8.47
N ILE A 673 51.49 42.61 -9.54
CA ILE A 673 51.01 43.01 -10.86
C ILE A 673 49.87 42.08 -11.26
N ARG A 674 48.77 42.66 -11.71
CA ARG A 674 47.61 41.95 -12.25
C ARG A 674 47.60 42.05 -13.77
N PHE A 675 47.52 40.89 -14.42
CA PHE A 675 47.24 40.76 -15.84
C PHE A 675 45.78 40.35 -16.00
N THR A 676 45.02 41.09 -16.81
CA THR A 676 43.63 40.77 -17.14
C THR A 676 43.50 40.59 -18.64
N ALA A 677 43.38 39.34 -19.08
CA ALA A 677 43.08 39.01 -20.48
C ALA A 677 41.61 39.32 -20.80
N THR A 678 41.34 39.76 -22.03
CA THR A 678 40.01 40.09 -22.54
C THR A 678 39.86 39.46 -23.93
N ASN A 679 38.70 38.85 -24.17
CA ASN A 679 38.26 38.15 -25.40
C ASN A 679 38.89 36.77 -25.68
N GLU A 680 40.13 36.52 -25.28
CA GLU A 680 40.76 35.19 -25.36
C GLU A 680 41.80 34.98 -24.24
N ASP A 681 42.21 33.73 -24.04
CA ASP A 681 43.35 33.41 -23.18
C ASP A 681 44.65 33.89 -23.85
N ILE A 682 45.44 34.67 -23.11
CA ILE A 682 46.69 35.26 -23.62
C ILE A 682 47.88 34.56 -22.96
N ASP A 683 48.75 33.97 -23.80
CA ASP A 683 50.04 33.46 -23.35
C ASP A 683 51.06 34.60 -23.22
N ILE A 684 51.67 34.73 -22.04
CA ILE A 684 52.69 35.75 -21.76
C ILE A 684 54.05 35.05 -21.73
N THR A 685 54.83 35.26 -22.79
CA THR A 685 56.11 34.57 -22.98
C THR A 685 57.30 35.28 -22.32
N GLU A 686 57.22 36.60 -22.12
CA GLU A 686 58.27 37.38 -21.48
C GLU A 686 57.72 38.57 -20.70
N VAL A 687 58.25 38.80 -19.49
CA VAL A 687 57.95 39.98 -18.67
C VAL A 687 59.25 40.67 -18.30
N HIS A 688 59.41 41.90 -18.76
CA HIS A 688 60.55 42.75 -18.41
C HIS A 688 60.17 43.68 -17.26
N VAL A 689 60.90 43.60 -16.15
CA VAL A 689 60.72 44.49 -15.00
C VAL A 689 61.90 45.45 -14.93
N THR A 690 61.63 46.74 -14.87
CA THR A 690 62.65 47.77 -14.65
C THR A 690 62.55 48.30 -13.22
N THR A 691 63.69 48.69 -12.67
CA THR A 691 63.75 49.39 -11.38
C THR A 691 64.26 50.80 -11.61
N THR A 692 63.63 51.79 -10.98
CA THR A 692 64.14 53.17 -10.96
C THR A 692 65.11 53.32 -9.80
N ALA A 693 66.14 54.18 -9.95
CA ALA A 693 67.30 54.31 -9.09
C ALA A 693 67.03 54.07 -7.58
N GLN A 694 67.75 53.09 -7.02
CA GLN A 694 67.72 52.78 -5.59
C GLN A 694 68.29 53.98 -4.82
N ASN A 695 67.47 54.65 -4.01
CA ASN A 695 67.97 55.64 -3.06
C ASN A 695 68.50 54.87 -1.85
N ALA A 696 69.79 54.53 -1.85
CA ALA A 696 70.45 53.95 -0.69
C ALA A 696 70.44 55.00 0.43
N GLY A 697 69.48 54.91 1.34
CA GLY A 697 69.43 55.74 2.53
C GLY A 697 70.73 55.56 3.31
N VAL A 698 71.58 56.58 3.29
CA VAL A 698 72.82 56.62 4.07
C VAL A 698 72.43 56.68 5.55
N THR A 699 72.71 55.61 6.30
CA THR A 699 72.74 55.64 7.75
C THR A 699 73.87 56.58 8.20
N ARG A 700 73.51 57.76 8.73
CA ARG A 700 74.43 58.52 9.58
C ARG A 700 74.43 57.87 10.97
N ASN A 701 75.64 57.62 11.50
CA ASN A 701 75.94 57.07 12.82
C ASN A 701 74.98 57.50 13.93
#